data_AF-A0A1F8A8K8-F1
#
_entry.id   AF-A0A1F8A8K8-F1
#
_cell.length_a   1.000
_cell.length_b   1.000
_cell.length_c   1.000
_cell.angle_alpha   90.00
_cell.angle_beta   90.00
_cell.angle_gamma   90.00
#
_symmetry.space_group_name_H-M   'P 1'
#
loop_
_entity.id
_entity.type
_entity.pdbx_description
1 polymer ?
#
loop_
_entity_poly.entity_id
_entity_poly.type
_entity_poly.pdbx_seq_one_letter_code
_entity_poly.pdbx_strand_id
1 'polypeptide(L)'
;MASLTLSSGIESPSERENQLFAILNEYAQPSSSTTASAAAQSIHGFAAPLLSDSNADSLENLLWQVWNIVINVAKQIPCDSPSQERLVELVKALTDIPPTTIQIWGNDTKLWVDLPLLGPEMREAWNLTPTGNEAEEKIKEWINLNSFVARLLSLGLAPWTNLAVWALRDALEEESSGRKVECDIAVAREWFKHGGPVLRQQTMAAENKEERIMAGGSLYQGPAKLCPERWNFWKERLSQMSDQGGELGQVASTAKTAMDHLEEYWSRLLIVLSIVGAVVATLFYLLRLYSHCLGTGKLDAGDVLLGLGLVLSYGITITTVVAALEGVGIDLATLSWRTLRRVTLEMFWIAQEFWPAVQVCIKVSIILLLRRFLGSVKSVLPLTLVLAVFTIAWGLAALVANTFQCWPPQTFWNHEIGGHCVSGQKALFMALGSVSFLEDIVLLAIPFAIVWQMQIAPRKKILLTILFCMGGMVCIFSLLRLIVFRYYPETNLTESGTKERIWTLLEIDIAVVCASVVMMPPLFKRCTETCRRTYQQTRSRWTTAEFPEQTDRWPLHKHCTNLSLDGGSEVRSQAYPPSTVDVRDRRANIAGGCIRVETTILRDVHDRDMLWPQPGRSSSTSGVPSTLAGEDKVLDDMLNVDFSGVGEHSPNRECQKLRPTSTIYWRLPAIQAERLGELELP
;
A
#
# COMPACT_ATOMS: atom_id res chain seq x y z
N MET A 1 -30.79 -3.65 -11.71
CA MET A 1 -30.07 -3.75 -13.00
C MET A 1 -30.73 -4.85 -13.80
N ALA A 2 -30.87 -4.70 -15.12
CA ALA A 2 -31.44 -5.74 -15.96
C ALA A 2 -30.53 -6.99 -15.98
N SER A 3 -31.13 -8.18 -16.03
CA SER A 3 -30.40 -9.45 -16.20
C SER A 3 -29.79 -9.52 -17.60
N LEU A 4 -28.59 -10.07 -17.71
CA LEU A 4 -27.91 -10.30 -18.99
C LEU A 4 -28.40 -11.60 -19.63
N THR A 5 -28.70 -11.56 -20.92
CA THR A 5 -28.99 -12.76 -21.72
C THR A 5 -27.72 -13.19 -22.44
N LEU A 6 -27.00 -14.16 -21.87
CA LEU A 6 -25.74 -14.68 -22.39
C LEU A 6 -25.93 -16.06 -23.01
N SER A 7 -25.06 -16.43 -23.96
CA SER A 7 -24.97 -17.75 -24.57
C SER A 7 -23.52 -18.25 -24.56
N SER A 8 -23.30 -19.55 -24.66
CA SER A 8 -21.94 -20.12 -24.74
C SER A 8 -21.22 -19.79 -26.06
N GLY A 9 -21.97 -19.46 -27.12
CA GLY A 9 -21.44 -19.23 -28.47
C GLY A 9 -21.00 -20.52 -29.19
N ILE A 10 -21.32 -21.69 -28.63
CA ILE A 10 -20.91 -23.01 -29.16
C ILE A 10 -22.15 -23.70 -29.73
N GLU A 11 -22.10 -24.15 -30.98
CA GLU A 11 -23.24 -24.80 -31.66
C GLU A 11 -23.67 -26.12 -30.98
N SER A 12 -22.72 -26.87 -30.42
CA SER A 12 -22.98 -28.13 -29.71
C SER A 12 -22.05 -28.30 -28.49
N PRO A 13 -22.36 -27.64 -27.35
CA PRO A 13 -21.49 -27.66 -26.19
C PRO A 13 -21.52 -29.01 -25.47
N SER A 14 -20.35 -29.50 -25.10
CA SER A 14 -20.16 -30.64 -24.21
C SER A 14 -20.73 -30.37 -22.81
N GLU A 15 -20.92 -31.42 -22.02
CA GLU A 15 -21.40 -31.28 -20.63
C GLU A 15 -20.47 -30.38 -19.80
N ARG A 16 -19.15 -30.49 -20.00
CA ARG A 16 -18.16 -29.66 -19.33
C ARG A 16 -18.29 -28.19 -19.72
N GLU A 17 -18.45 -27.89 -21.01
CA GLU A 17 -18.64 -26.52 -21.51
C GLU A 17 -19.94 -25.90 -20.97
N ASN A 18 -21.02 -26.67 -20.87
CA ASN A 18 -22.26 -26.21 -20.26
C ASN A 18 -22.09 -25.87 -18.78
N GLN A 19 -21.33 -26.68 -18.02
CA GLN A 19 -21.03 -26.41 -16.61
C GLN A 19 -20.12 -25.18 -16.43
N LEU A 20 -19.08 -25.04 -17.26
CA LEU A 20 -18.21 -23.86 -17.27
C LEU A 20 -18.99 -22.58 -17.61
N PHE A 21 -19.84 -22.64 -18.64
CA PHE A 21 -20.71 -21.54 -19.02
C PHE A 21 -21.71 -21.18 -17.90
N ALA A 22 -22.28 -22.17 -17.21
CA ALA A 22 -23.20 -21.91 -16.10
C ALA A 22 -22.54 -21.10 -14.97
N ILE A 23 -21.30 -21.46 -14.60
CA ILE A 23 -20.50 -20.73 -13.60
C ILE A 23 -20.28 -19.29 -14.06
N LEU A 24 -19.84 -19.10 -15.30
CA LEU A 24 -19.57 -17.77 -15.87
C LEU A 24 -20.82 -16.92 -15.97
N ASN A 25 -21.93 -17.50 -16.44
CA ASN A 25 -23.20 -16.80 -16.57
C ASN A 25 -23.72 -16.36 -15.21
N GLU A 26 -23.75 -17.25 -14.20
CA GLU A 26 -24.16 -16.91 -12.83
C GLU A 26 -23.29 -15.78 -12.26
N TYR A 27 -21.97 -15.87 -12.43
CA TYR A 27 -21.04 -14.88 -11.90
C TYR A 27 -21.13 -13.51 -12.61
N ALA A 28 -21.35 -13.50 -13.93
CA ALA A 28 -21.44 -12.29 -14.74
C ALA A 28 -22.73 -11.50 -14.51
N GLN A 29 -23.79 -12.11 -13.95
CA GLN A 29 -25.03 -11.39 -13.67
C GLN A 29 -24.80 -10.23 -12.67
N PRO A 30 -25.33 -9.02 -12.94
CA PRO A 30 -25.15 -7.88 -12.03
C PRO A 30 -25.72 -8.08 -10.61
N SER A 31 -26.69 -8.99 -10.46
CA SER A 31 -27.31 -9.34 -9.17
C SER A 31 -26.59 -10.46 -8.42
N SER A 32 -25.52 -11.03 -8.98
CA SER A 32 -24.82 -12.17 -8.39
C SER A 32 -24.04 -11.79 -7.14
N SER A 33 -24.25 -12.55 -6.05
CA SER A 33 -23.47 -12.42 -4.81
C SER A 33 -22.17 -13.23 -4.84
N THR A 34 -21.93 -14.01 -5.89
CA THR A 34 -20.74 -14.86 -6.03
C THR A 34 -19.50 -14.00 -6.20
N THR A 35 -18.46 -14.29 -5.40
CA THR A 35 -17.19 -13.56 -5.42
C THR A 35 -16.29 -14.08 -6.55
N ALA A 36 -15.39 -13.22 -7.05
CA ALA A 36 -14.44 -13.59 -8.10
C ALA A 36 -13.58 -14.80 -7.69
N SER A 37 -13.14 -14.84 -6.43
CA SER A 37 -12.35 -15.93 -5.87
C SER A 37 -13.13 -17.26 -5.83
N ALA A 38 -14.43 -17.24 -5.48
CA ALA A 38 -15.25 -18.44 -5.48
C ALA A 38 -15.46 -18.98 -6.90
N ALA A 39 -15.78 -18.11 -7.86
CA ALA A 39 -15.94 -18.50 -9.26
C ALA A 39 -14.62 -19.03 -9.87
N ALA A 40 -13.48 -18.39 -9.55
CA ALA A 40 -12.16 -18.85 -9.97
C ALA A 40 -11.83 -20.25 -9.40
N GLN A 41 -12.17 -20.50 -8.12
CA GLN A 41 -12.02 -21.83 -7.52
C GLN A 41 -12.90 -22.89 -8.18
N SER A 42 -14.15 -22.54 -8.55
CA SER A 42 -15.03 -23.44 -9.28
C SER A 42 -14.46 -23.82 -10.65
N ILE A 43 -13.89 -22.87 -11.39
CA ILE A 43 -13.19 -23.15 -12.66
C ILE A 43 -11.94 -24.01 -12.42
N HIS A 44 -11.13 -23.68 -11.41
CA HIS A 44 -9.94 -24.46 -11.06
C HIS A 44 -10.27 -25.90 -10.64
N GLY A 45 -11.45 -26.14 -10.06
CA GLY A 45 -11.94 -27.48 -9.72
C GLY A 45 -11.98 -28.45 -10.91
N PHE A 46 -12.14 -27.96 -12.15
CA PHE A 46 -12.05 -28.77 -13.36
C PHE A 46 -10.61 -29.12 -13.75
N ALA A 47 -9.66 -28.24 -13.42
CA ALA A 47 -8.24 -28.45 -13.72
C ALA A 47 -7.57 -29.38 -12.70
N ALA A 48 -7.93 -29.28 -11.42
CA ALA A 48 -7.35 -30.07 -10.32
C ALA A 48 -7.22 -31.59 -10.59
N PRO A 49 -8.24 -32.32 -11.10
CA PRO A 49 -8.13 -33.75 -11.39
C PRO A 49 -7.27 -34.06 -12.63
N LEU A 50 -6.93 -33.06 -13.45
CA LEU A 50 -6.15 -33.20 -14.68
C LEU A 50 -4.66 -32.86 -14.51
N LEU A 51 -4.24 -32.48 -13.29
CA LEU A 51 -2.85 -32.08 -12.99
C LEU A 51 -1.84 -33.26 -12.93
N SER A 52 -2.29 -34.50 -13.13
CA SER A 52 -1.39 -35.65 -13.25
C SER A 52 -0.76 -35.72 -14.65
N ASP A 53 0.52 -36.08 -14.73
CA ASP A 53 1.31 -36.13 -15.99
C ASP A 53 0.65 -36.93 -17.14
N SER A 54 -0.24 -37.88 -16.84
CA SER A 54 -0.96 -38.67 -17.86
C SER A 54 -2.08 -37.91 -18.60
N ASN A 55 -2.45 -36.70 -18.15
CA ASN A 55 -3.64 -35.97 -18.60
C ASN A 55 -3.31 -34.62 -19.27
N ALA A 56 -2.08 -34.41 -19.73
CA ALA A 56 -1.63 -33.14 -20.33
C ALA A 56 -2.54 -32.67 -21.48
N ASP A 57 -2.88 -33.55 -22.44
CA ASP A 57 -3.78 -33.22 -23.56
C ASP A 57 -5.19 -32.85 -23.09
N SER A 58 -5.65 -33.48 -22.01
CA SER A 58 -6.97 -33.18 -21.42
C SER A 58 -7.00 -31.84 -20.71
N LEU A 59 -5.88 -31.46 -20.07
CA LEU A 59 -5.70 -30.15 -19.45
C LEU A 59 -5.58 -29.06 -20.52
N GLU A 60 -4.83 -29.30 -21.60
CA GLU A 60 -4.75 -28.37 -22.74
C GLU A 60 -6.14 -28.10 -23.33
N ASN A 61 -6.93 -29.16 -23.58
CA ASN A 61 -8.31 -29.04 -24.08
C ASN A 61 -9.21 -28.26 -23.10
N LEU A 62 -9.08 -28.50 -21.79
CA LEU A 62 -9.80 -27.72 -20.78
C LEU A 62 -9.47 -26.22 -20.89
N LEU A 63 -8.19 -25.86 -21.03
CA LEU A 63 -7.76 -24.47 -21.14
C LEU A 63 -8.33 -23.79 -22.39
N TRP A 64 -8.34 -24.47 -23.54
CA TRP A 64 -9.01 -23.98 -24.75
C TRP A 64 -10.51 -23.72 -24.52
N GLN A 65 -11.23 -24.67 -23.90
CA GLN A 65 -12.66 -24.53 -23.59
C GLN A 65 -12.92 -23.34 -22.65
N VAL A 66 -12.11 -23.19 -21.59
CA VAL A 66 -12.25 -22.08 -20.64
C VAL A 66 -12.08 -20.74 -21.34
N TRP A 67 -11.03 -20.55 -22.12
CA TRP A 67 -10.77 -19.27 -22.78
C TRP A 67 -11.77 -18.96 -23.89
N ASN A 68 -12.19 -19.97 -24.66
CA ASN A 68 -13.21 -19.81 -25.69
C ASN A 68 -14.52 -19.28 -25.08
N ILE A 69 -15.01 -19.91 -24.00
CA ILE A 69 -16.25 -19.49 -23.33
C ILE A 69 -16.08 -18.11 -22.70
N VAL A 70 -14.95 -17.84 -22.02
CA VAL A 70 -14.67 -16.51 -21.43
C VAL A 70 -14.72 -15.42 -22.50
N ILE A 71 -14.10 -15.64 -23.66
CA ILE A 71 -14.08 -14.67 -24.76
C ILE A 71 -15.46 -14.51 -25.40
N ASN A 72 -16.21 -15.59 -25.60
CA ASN A 72 -17.58 -15.53 -26.13
C ASN A 72 -18.53 -14.79 -25.18
N VAL A 73 -18.38 -15.00 -23.87
CA VAL A 73 -19.12 -14.25 -22.85
C VAL A 73 -18.69 -12.78 -22.86
N ALA A 74 -17.39 -12.48 -22.96
CA ALA A 74 -16.88 -11.11 -23.01
C ALA A 74 -17.46 -10.32 -24.19
N LYS A 75 -17.56 -10.92 -25.38
CA LYS A 75 -18.17 -10.34 -26.59
C LYS A 75 -19.63 -9.94 -26.39
N GLN A 76 -20.38 -10.68 -25.58
CA GLN A 76 -21.82 -10.45 -25.36
C GLN A 76 -22.11 -9.41 -24.27
N ILE A 77 -21.18 -9.19 -23.33
CA ILE A 77 -21.37 -8.21 -22.26
C ILE A 77 -21.10 -6.79 -22.80
N PRO A 78 -22.08 -5.86 -22.73
CA PRO A 78 -21.87 -4.48 -23.16
C PRO A 78 -20.67 -3.82 -22.46
N CYS A 79 -19.85 -3.09 -23.20
CA CYS A 79 -18.64 -2.42 -22.68
C CYS A 79 -18.90 -1.47 -21.49
N ASP A 80 -20.07 -0.84 -21.42
CA ASP A 80 -20.46 0.04 -20.31
C ASP A 80 -21.06 -0.69 -19.10
N SER A 81 -21.25 -2.02 -19.18
CA SER A 81 -21.79 -2.80 -18.08
C SER A 81 -20.74 -3.08 -17.01
N PRO A 82 -21.07 -3.00 -15.69
CA PRO A 82 -20.16 -3.41 -14.63
C PRO A 82 -19.80 -4.91 -14.70
N SER A 83 -20.60 -5.72 -15.39
CA SER A 83 -20.31 -7.14 -15.61
C SER A 83 -19.04 -7.39 -16.42
N GLN A 84 -18.60 -6.43 -17.24
CA GLN A 84 -17.30 -6.54 -17.93
C GLN A 84 -16.15 -6.51 -16.91
N GLU A 85 -16.26 -5.65 -15.90
CA GLU A 85 -15.27 -5.57 -14.82
C GLU A 85 -15.24 -6.84 -13.99
N ARG A 86 -16.41 -7.41 -13.68
CA ARG A 86 -16.51 -8.71 -13.00
C ARG A 86 -15.74 -9.79 -13.76
N LEU A 87 -15.92 -9.89 -15.08
CA LEU A 87 -15.21 -10.91 -15.87
C LEU A 87 -13.68 -10.72 -15.82
N VAL A 88 -13.20 -9.48 -15.81
CA VAL A 88 -11.78 -9.15 -15.63
C VAL A 88 -11.29 -9.50 -14.23
N GLU A 89 -12.08 -9.21 -13.18
CA GLU A 89 -11.79 -9.61 -11.80
C GLU A 89 -11.69 -11.13 -11.64
N LEU A 90 -12.50 -11.90 -12.38
CA LEU A 90 -12.40 -13.36 -12.40
C LEU A 90 -11.05 -13.82 -12.97
N VAL A 91 -10.61 -13.26 -14.10
CA VAL A 91 -9.29 -13.58 -14.67
C VAL A 91 -8.18 -13.23 -13.67
N LYS A 92 -8.27 -12.08 -13.01
CA LYS A 92 -7.34 -11.72 -11.93
C LYS A 92 -7.38 -12.73 -10.78
N ALA A 93 -8.56 -13.12 -10.32
CA ALA A 93 -8.72 -14.08 -9.23
C ALA A 93 -8.18 -15.48 -9.59
N LEU A 94 -8.20 -15.87 -10.88
CA LEU A 94 -7.50 -17.08 -11.35
C LEU A 94 -5.98 -16.93 -11.14
N THR A 95 -5.39 -15.77 -11.44
CA THR A 95 -3.95 -15.54 -11.24
C THR A 95 -3.53 -15.53 -9.76
N ASP A 96 -4.46 -15.30 -8.85
CA ASP A 96 -4.22 -15.34 -7.39
C ASP A 96 -4.23 -16.79 -6.83
N ILE A 97 -4.60 -17.79 -7.63
CA ILE A 97 -4.55 -19.21 -7.23
C ILE A 97 -3.09 -19.65 -7.10
N PRO A 98 -2.72 -20.47 -6.09
CA PRO A 98 -1.35 -20.94 -5.92
C PRO A 98 -0.75 -21.52 -7.20
N PRO A 99 0.46 -21.07 -7.61
CA PRO A 99 1.04 -21.44 -8.89
C PRO A 99 1.32 -22.94 -8.94
N THR A 100 0.80 -23.60 -9.97
CA THR A 100 1.07 -25.00 -10.28
C THR A 100 1.78 -25.08 -11.62
N THR A 101 2.96 -25.70 -11.68
CA THR A 101 3.70 -25.86 -12.93
C THR A 101 3.05 -26.94 -13.79
N ILE A 102 2.77 -26.60 -15.05
CA ILE A 102 2.23 -27.50 -16.06
C ILE A 102 3.07 -27.39 -17.33
N GLN A 103 3.08 -28.44 -18.14
CA GLN A 103 3.78 -28.47 -19.42
C GLN A 103 2.77 -28.23 -20.54
N ILE A 104 2.91 -27.11 -21.27
CA ILE A 104 2.11 -26.79 -22.45
C ILE A 104 3.08 -26.54 -23.61
N TRP A 105 2.88 -27.26 -24.71
CA TRP A 105 3.76 -27.19 -25.89
C TRP A 105 5.26 -27.35 -25.57
N GLY A 106 5.58 -28.19 -24.59
CA GLY A 106 6.96 -28.47 -24.17
C GLY A 106 7.63 -27.39 -23.32
N ASN A 107 6.88 -26.37 -22.88
CA ASN A 107 7.37 -25.34 -21.96
C ASN A 107 6.72 -25.47 -20.58
N ASP A 108 7.53 -25.28 -19.54
CA ASP A 108 7.03 -25.10 -18.17
C ASP A 108 6.27 -23.77 -18.08
N THR A 109 4.99 -23.85 -17.74
CA THR A 109 4.11 -22.69 -17.54
C THR A 109 3.42 -22.81 -16.19
N LYS A 110 3.16 -21.69 -15.53
CA LYS A 110 2.39 -21.66 -14.28
C LYS A 110 0.92 -21.54 -14.63
N LEU A 111 0.15 -22.58 -14.29
CA LEU A 111 -1.28 -22.61 -14.45
C LEU A 111 -1.91 -21.37 -13.82
N TRP A 112 -2.78 -20.71 -14.58
CA TRP A 112 -3.44 -19.42 -14.31
C TRP A 112 -2.53 -18.19 -14.20
N VAL A 113 -1.36 -18.27 -13.55
CA VAL A 113 -0.46 -17.11 -13.42
C VAL A 113 0.04 -16.62 -14.79
N ASP A 114 0.42 -17.55 -15.67
CA ASP A 114 0.92 -17.23 -17.01
C ASP A 114 -0.19 -17.21 -18.08
N LEU A 115 -1.46 -17.43 -17.67
CA LEU A 115 -2.63 -17.50 -18.54
C LEU A 115 -2.40 -18.32 -19.83
N PRO A 116 -1.97 -19.59 -19.72
CA PRO A 116 -1.61 -20.42 -20.87
C PRO A 116 -2.78 -20.55 -21.85
N LEU A 117 -2.48 -20.55 -23.16
CA LEU A 117 -3.42 -20.63 -24.28
C LEU A 117 -4.40 -19.46 -24.47
N LEU A 118 -4.47 -18.51 -23.52
CA LEU A 118 -5.27 -17.30 -23.70
C LEU A 118 -4.81 -16.45 -24.89
N GLY A 119 -3.48 -16.32 -25.09
CA GLY A 119 -2.92 -15.57 -26.21
C GLY A 119 -3.30 -16.12 -27.59
N PRO A 120 -3.07 -17.43 -27.86
CA PRO A 120 -3.55 -18.11 -29.06
C PRO A 120 -5.06 -17.96 -29.29
N GLU A 121 -5.91 -18.20 -28.28
CA GLU A 121 -7.36 -18.06 -28.43
C GLU A 121 -7.77 -16.61 -28.72
N MET A 122 -7.12 -15.64 -28.07
CA MET A 122 -7.33 -14.22 -28.33
C MET A 122 -6.95 -13.86 -29.78
N ARG A 123 -5.89 -14.46 -30.32
CA ARG A 123 -5.49 -14.24 -31.72
C ARG A 123 -6.56 -14.75 -32.70
N GLU A 124 -7.15 -15.91 -32.44
CA GLU A 124 -8.27 -16.42 -33.26
C GLU A 124 -9.48 -15.50 -33.19
N ALA A 125 -9.82 -15.00 -32.00
CA ALA A 125 -10.87 -14.00 -31.86
C ALA A 125 -10.54 -12.70 -32.61
N TRP A 126 -9.27 -12.30 -32.65
CA TRP A 126 -8.79 -11.11 -33.36
C TRP A 126 -8.84 -11.24 -34.89
N ASN A 127 -8.68 -12.46 -35.42
CA ASN A 127 -8.80 -12.74 -36.86
C ASN A 127 -10.20 -12.45 -37.42
N LEU A 128 -11.21 -12.31 -36.55
CA LEU A 128 -12.60 -11.98 -36.91
C LEU A 128 -12.88 -10.46 -36.88
N THR A 129 -11.86 -9.65 -37.15
CA THR A 129 -11.98 -8.18 -37.19
C THR A 129 -13.04 -7.75 -38.23
N PRO A 130 -14.02 -6.90 -37.86
CA PRO A 130 -15.04 -6.42 -38.79
C PRO A 130 -14.46 -5.65 -39.99
N THR A 131 -15.04 -5.89 -41.16
CA THR A 131 -14.74 -5.18 -42.41
C THR A 131 -15.66 -3.98 -42.66
N GLY A 132 -16.75 -3.86 -41.90
CA GLY A 132 -17.74 -2.77 -41.96
C GLY A 132 -19.04 -3.15 -42.67
N ASN A 133 -19.11 -4.35 -43.26
CA ASN A 133 -20.30 -4.89 -43.93
C ASN A 133 -21.10 -5.86 -43.05
N GLU A 134 -20.62 -6.15 -41.84
CA GLU A 134 -21.27 -7.09 -40.93
C GLU A 134 -22.55 -6.53 -40.29
N ALA A 135 -23.31 -7.42 -39.66
CA ALA A 135 -24.44 -7.05 -38.81
C ALA A 135 -23.97 -6.23 -37.59
N GLU A 136 -24.84 -5.33 -37.12
CA GLU A 136 -24.58 -4.45 -35.97
C GLU A 136 -24.20 -5.22 -34.70
N GLU A 137 -24.72 -6.44 -34.53
CA GLU A 137 -24.38 -7.33 -33.41
C GLU A 137 -22.88 -7.70 -33.42
N LYS A 138 -22.31 -8.05 -34.57
CA LYS A 138 -20.88 -8.39 -34.68
C LYS A 138 -19.97 -7.19 -34.42
N ILE A 139 -20.41 -5.99 -34.81
CA ILE A 139 -19.71 -4.74 -34.49
C ILE A 139 -19.70 -4.51 -32.97
N LYS A 140 -20.85 -4.71 -32.30
CA LYS A 140 -20.94 -4.60 -30.83
C LYS A 140 -20.07 -5.65 -30.13
N GLU A 141 -20.08 -6.90 -30.60
CA GLU A 141 -19.22 -7.96 -30.07
C GLU A 141 -17.73 -7.59 -30.15
N TRP A 142 -17.31 -6.98 -31.26
CA TRP A 142 -15.94 -6.52 -31.45
C TRP A 142 -15.55 -5.39 -30.48
N ILE A 143 -16.44 -4.41 -30.28
CA ILE A 143 -16.22 -3.32 -29.31
C ILE A 143 -16.14 -3.87 -27.88
N ASN A 144 -17.05 -4.79 -27.52
CA ASN A 144 -17.08 -5.42 -26.20
C ASN A 144 -15.81 -6.23 -25.92
N LEU A 145 -15.32 -6.97 -26.92
CA LEU A 145 -14.06 -7.71 -26.83
C LEU A 145 -12.88 -6.76 -26.61
N ASN A 146 -12.79 -5.67 -27.38
CA ASN A 146 -11.71 -4.69 -27.22
C ASN A 146 -11.74 -4.03 -25.84
N SER A 147 -12.92 -3.72 -25.30
CA SER A 147 -13.08 -3.24 -23.92
C SER A 147 -12.55 -4.25 -22.89
N PHE A 148 -12.87 -5.54 -23.03
CA PHE A 148 -12.37 -6.59 -22.14
C PHE A 148 -10.83 -6.66 -22.15
N VAL A 149 -10.25 -6.70 -23.35
CA VAL A 149 -8.80 -6.80 -23.56
C VAL A 149 -8.09 -5.56 -23.04
N ALA A 150 -8.65 -4.36 -23.26
CA ALA A 150 -8.10 -3.11 -22.73
C ALA A 150 -8.05 -3.09 -21.20
N ARG A 151 -9.06 -3.67 -20.52
CA ARG A 151 -9.08 -3.82 -19.06
C ARG A 151 -8.06 -4.86 -18.56
N LEU A 152 -7.86 -5.97 -19.28
CA LEU A 152 -6.80 -6.94 -18.97
C LEU A 152 -5.41 -6.31 -19.08
N LEU A 153 -5.16 -5.48 -20.11
CA LEU A 153 -3.92 -4.71 -20.24
C LEU A 153 -3.74 -3.77 -19.06
N SER A 154 -4.78 -3.04 -18.66
CA SER A 154 -4.72 -2.10 -17.53
C SER A 154 -4.33 -2.73 -16.20
N LEU A 155 -4.67 -4.00 -15.99
CA LEU A 155 -4.29 -4.75 -14.79
C LEU A 155 -2.92 -5.42 -14.90
N GLY A 156 -2.25 -5.32 -16.05
CA GLY A 156 -0.98 -5.99 -16.31
C GLY A 156 -1.09 -7.52 -16.41
N LEU A 157 -2.30 -8.04 -16.63
CA LEU A 157 -2.55 -9.49 -16.73
C LEU A 157 -2.05 -10.06 -18.07
N ALA A 158 -2.13 -9.25 -19.14
CA ALA A 158 -1.62 -9.62 -20.45
C ALA A 158 -0.94 -8.41 -21.12
N PRO A 159 0.32 -8.51 -21.57
CA PRO A 159 1.08 -7.39 -22.13
C PRO A 159 0.72 -7.11 -23.61
N TRP A 160 -0.58 -7.07 -23.95
CA TRP A 160 -1.09 -6.91 -25.33
C TRP A 160 -1.10 -5.47 -25.83
N THR A 161 0.00 -4.76 -25.60
CA THR A 161 0.20 -3.39 -26.10
C THR A 161 0.11 -3.35 -27.63
N ASN A 162 0.59 -4.40 -28.30
CA ASN A 162 0.53 -4.54 -29.76
C ASN A 162 -0.92 -4.52 -30.29
N LEU A 163 -1.86 -5.19 -29.60
CA LEU A 163 -3.27 -5.20 -30.02
C LEU A 163 -3.88 -3.81 -29.95
N ALA A 164 -3.55 -3.06 -28.88
CA ALA A 164 -3.96 -1.66 -28.75
C ALA A 164 -3.40 -0.81 -29.89
N VAL A 165 -2.11 -0.93 -30.19
CA VAL A 165 -1.46 -0.15 -31.25
C VAL A 165 -2.05 -0.48 -32.62
N TRP A 166 -2.34 -1.75 -32.92
CA TRP A 166 -2.99 -2.12 -34.18
C TRP A 166 -4.39 -1.53 -34.30
N ALA A 167 -5.21 -1.63 -33.25
CA ALA A 167 -6.55 -1.05 -33.24
C ALA A 167 -6.53 0.48 -33.39
N LEU A 168 -5.62 1.16 -32.69
CA LEU A 168 -5.47 2.61 -32.77
C LEU A 168 -4.92 3.06 -34.14
N ARG A 169 -4.01 2.30 -34.73
CA ARG A 169 -3.50 2.55 -36.09
C ARG A 169 -4.65 2.47 -37.09
N ASP A 170 -5.43 1.39 -37.06
CA ASP A 170 -6.53 1.19 -38.01
C ASP A 170 -7.61 2.28 -37.87
N ALA A 171 -7.82 2.79 -36.65
CA ALA A 171 -8.77 3.86 -36.36
C ALA A 171 -8.29 5.27 -36.73
N LEU A 172 -7.01 5.60 -36.51
CA LEU A 172 -6.52 6.99 -36.51
C LEU A 172 -5.39 7.26 -37.52
N GLU A 173 -4.66 6.23 -37.93
CA GLU A 173 -3.49 6.34 -38.82
C GLU A 173 -3.76 5.82 -40.24
N GLU A 174 -4.93 5.27 -40.52
CA GLU A 174 -5.33 4.82 -41.85
C GLU A 174 -6.50 5.63 -42.41
N GLU A 175 -6.61 5.67 -43.74
CA GLU A 175 -7.81 6.18 -44.40
C GLU A 175 -8.92 5.13 -44.38
N SER A 176 -9.97 5.41 -43.62
CA SER A 176 -11.17 4.59 -43.56
C SER A 176 -12.42 5.45 -43.79
N SER A 177 -13.49 4.86 -44.35
CA SER A 177 -14.77 5.54 -44.59
C SER A 177 -15.96 4.62 -44.28
N GLY A 178 -17.12 5.23 -44.01
CA GLY A 178 -18.36 4.52 -43.68
C GLY A 178 -18.37 3.90 -42.28
N ARG A 179 -19.19 2.85 -42.09
CA ARG A 179 -19.43 2.21 -40.78
C ARG A 179 -18.18 1.61 -40.13
N LYS A 180 -17.17 1.27 -40.93
CA LYS A 180 -15.91 0.74 -40.41
C LYS A 180 -15.22 1.76 -39.50
N VAL A 181 -15.21 3.05 -39.89
CA VAL A 181 -14.61 4.14 -39.10
C VAL A 181 -15.30 4.29 -37.75
N GLU A 182 -16.63 4.24 -37.75
CA GLU A 182 -17.43 4.37 -36.51
C GLU A 182 -17.08 3.24 -35.52
N CYS A 183 -16.96 2.02 -36.02
CA CYS A 183 -16.51 0.85 -35.24
C CYS A 183 -15.08 1.06 -34.71
N ASP A 184 -14.14 1.42 -35.58
CA ASP A 184 -12.73 1.57 -35.21
C ASP A 184 -12.52 2.70 -34.18
N ILE A 185 -13.27 3.81 -34.30
CA ILE A 185 -13.23 4.91 -33.33
C ILE A 185 -13.89 4.53 -32.00
N ALA A 186 -14.96 3.73 -32.02
CA ALA A 186 -15.55 3.17 -30.79
C ALA A 186 -14.58 2.21 -30.09
N VAL A 187 -13.83 1.40 -30.84
CA VAL A 187 -12.75 0.56 -30.30
C VAL A 187 -11.62 1.41 -29.72
N ALA A 188 -11.18 2.45 -30.44
CA ALA A 188 -10.16 3.37 -29.96
C ALA A 188 -10.57 4.04 -28.64
N ARG A 189 -11.84 4.44 -28.52
CA ARG A 189 -12.42 4.96 -27.27
C ARG A 189 -12.22 3.99 -26.11
N GLU A 190 -12.53 2.70 -26.28
CA GLU A 190 -12.37 1.70 -25.21
C GLU A 190 -10.91 1.50 -24.83
N TRP A 191 -10.00 1.50 -25.82
CA TRP A 191 -8.56 1.45 -25.57
C TRP A 191 -8.06 2.65 -24.79
N PHE A 192 -8.47 3.88 -25.14
CA PHE A 192 -8.10 5.07 -24.36
C PHE A 192 -8.74 5.07 -22.97
N LYS A 193 -9.99 4.65 -22.83
CA LYS A 193 -10.72 4.62 -21.55
C LYS A 193 -10.12 3.63 -20.56
N HIS A 194 -9.74 2.44 -21.02
CA HIS A 194 -9.31 1.36 -20.14
C HIS A 194 -7.81 1.06 -20.24
N GLY A 195 -7.25 0.92 -21.45
CA GLY A 195 -5.82 0.66 -21.66
C GLY A 195 -4.94 1.93 -21.65
N GLY A 196 -5.56 3.10 -21.73
CA GLY A 196 -4.88 4.39 -21.88
C GLY A 196 -3.85 4.72 -20.81
N PRO A 197 -4.03 4.42 -19.51
CA PRO A 197 -3.00 4.67 -18.50
C PRO A 197 -1.68 3.95 -18.80
N VAL A 198 -1.76 2.68 -19.22
CA VAL A 198 -0.60 1.85 -19.58
C VAL A 198 0.04 2.36 -20.86
N LEU A 199 -0.76 2.66 -21.88
CA LEU A 199 -0.27 3.19 -23.16
C LEU A 199 0.42 4.54 -22.97
N ARG A 200 -0.18 5.45 -22.20
CA ARG A 200 0.41 6.76 -21.88
C ARG A 200 1.72 6.59 -21.13
N GLN A 201 1.79 5.73 -20.12
CA GLN A 201 3.03 5.44 -19.41
C GLN A 201 4.14 4.93 -20.36
N GLN A 202 3.79 4.06 -21.30
CA GLN A 202 4.75 3.52 -22.28
C GLN A 202 5.22 4.57 -23.29
N THR A 203 4.38 5.53 -23.70
CA THR A 203 4.84 6.65 -24.56
C THR A 203 5.93 7.49 -23.92
N MET A 204 6.03 7.46 -22.59
CA MET A 204 6.98 8.26 -21.81
C MET A 204 8.23 7.44 -21.41
N ALA A 205 8.19 6.11 -21.58
CA ALA A 205 9.29 5.21 -21.26
C ALA A 205 10.35 5.21 -22.38
N ALA A 206 11.63 5.27 -22.00
CA ALA A 206 12.76 5.31 -22.92
C ALA A 206 13.15 3.92 -23.50
N GLU A 207 12.19 3.01 -23.68
CA GLU A 207 12.48 1.65 -24.14
C GLU A 207 12.31 1.51 -25.66
N ASN A 208 13.44 1.30 -26.34
CA ASN A 208 13.51 0.94 -27.74
C ASN A 208 13.34 -0.57 -27.89
N LYS A 209 12.11 -1.07 -28.04
CA LYS A 209 11.89 -2.45 -28.50
C LYS A 209 10.84 -2.53 -29.61
N GLU A 210 11.32 -3.09 -30.73
CA GLU A 210 10.62 -3.63 -31.90
C GLU A 210 9.91 -2.66 -32.87
N GLU A 211 10.65 -2.27 -33.91
CA GLU A 211 10.21 -1.34 -34.97
C GLU A 211 9.06 -1.86 -35.86
N ARG A 212 8.90 -3.18 -36.04
CA ARG A 212 7.94 -3.72 -37.03
C ARG A 212 6.51 -3.85 -36.52
N ILE A 213 6.32 -4.28 -35.28
CA ILE A 213 4.98 -4.45 -34.68
C ILE A 213 4.36 -3.08 -34.37
N MET A 214 5.22 -2.08 -34.15
CA MET A 214 4.85 -0.69 -33.84
C MET A 214 4.85 0.24 -35.06
N ALA A 215 4.86 -0.32 -36.28
CA ALA A 215 4.82 0.48 -37.51
C ALA A 215 3.62 1.44 -37.55
N GLY A 216 3.86 2.65 -38.07
CA GLY A 216 2.83 3.64 -38.34
C GLY A 216 1.90 3.22 -39.49
N GLY A 217 0.68 3.73 -39.49
CA GLY A 217 -0.24 3.66 -40.63
C GLY A 217 0.08 4.71 -41.70
N SER A 218 -0.64 4.65 -42.82
CA SER A 218 -0.41 5.51 -43.99
C SER A 218 -0.44 7.03 -43.71
N LEU A 219 -1.21 7.48 -42.72
CA LEU A 219 -1.36 8.88 -42.33
C LEU A 219 -0.32 9.36 -41.31
N TYR A 220 0.42 8.45 -40.66
CA TYR A 220 1.40 8.80 -39.62
C TYR A 220 2.84 8.67 -40.14
N GLN A 221 3.56 9.78 -40.19
CA GLN A 221 4.95 9.85 -40.71
C GLN A 221 6.02 9.86 -39.61
N GLY A 222 5.63 9.73 -38.33
CA GLY A 222 6.58 9.74 -37.21
C GLY A 222 7.24 8.38 -36.94
N PRO A 223 8.02 8.26 -35.86
CA PRO A 223 8.77 7.05 -35.58
C PRO A 223 7.86 5.86 -35.24
N ALA A 224 8.27 4.66 -35.66
CA ALA A 224 7.57 3.39 -35.43
C ALA A 224 7.67 2.90 -33.97
N LYS A 225 7.20 3.71 -33.02
CA LYS A 225 7.18 3.45 -31.58
C LYS A 225 6.04 4.20 -30.91
N LEU A 226 5.66 3.76 -29.72
CA LEU A 226 4.84 4.58 -28.82
C LEU A 226 5.68 5.75 -28.34
N CYS A 227 5.27 6.96 -28.72
CA CYS A 227 5.95 8.19 -28.35
C CYS A 227 4.96 9.34 -28.20
N PRO A 228 5.36 10.45 -27.56
CA PRO A 228 4.47 11.59 -27.35
C PRO A 228 4.00 12.21 -28.68
N GLU A 229 4.84 12.21 -29.71
CA GLU A 229 4.47 12.67 -31.06
C GLU A 229 3.31 11.85 -31.64
N ARG A 230 3.36 10.52 -31.53
CA ARG A 230 2.30 9.63 -31.99
C ARG A 230 1.00 9.82 -31.21
N TRP A 231 1.12 9.98 -29.89
CA TRP A 231 -0.02 10.26 -29.03
C TRP A 231 -0.73 11.57 -29.39
N ASN A 232 0.04 12.63 -29.64
CA ASN A 232 -0.50 13.92 -30.07
C ASN A 232 -1.16 13.84 -31.45
N PHE A 233 -0.56 13.08 -32.37
CA PHE A 233 -1.15 12.82 -33.68
C PHE A 233 -2.55 12.18 -33.55
N TRP A 234 -2.69 11.15 -32.72
CA TRP A 234 -3.98 10.51 -32.43
C TRP A 234 -5.01 11.50 -31.87
N LYS A 235 -4.59 12.34 -30.92
CA LYS A 235 -5.44 13.35 -30.30
C LYS A 235 -5.93 14.39 -31.31
N GLU A 236 -5.04 14.86 -32.18
CA GLU A 236 -5.38 15.83 -33.23
C GLU A 236 -6.36 15.22 -34.24
N ARG A 237 -6.14 13.96 -34.63
CA ARG A 237 -7.04 13.22 -35.52
C ARG A 237 -8.44 13.09 -34.95
N LEU A 238 -8.56 12.74 -33.66
CA LEU A 238 -9.83 12.70 -32.96
C LEU A 238 -10.49 14.08 -32.87
N SER A 239 -9.70 15.16 -32.73
CA SER A 239 -10.23 16.52 -32.76
C SER A 239 -10.86 16.84 -34.11
N GLN A 240 -10.16 16.57 -35.21
CA GLN A 240 -10.66 16.79 -36.56
C GLN A 240 -11.93 15.98 -36.86
N MET A 241 -11.99 14.73 -36.39
CA MET A 241 -13.17 13.87 -36.51
C MET A 241 -14.33 14.36 -35.65
N SER A 242 -14.05 14.87 -34.44
CA SER A 242 -15.07 15.45 -33.56
C SER A 242 -15.74 16.67 -34.20
N ASP A 243 -15.00 17.50 -34.93
CA ASP A 243 -15.51 18.71 -35.58
C ASP A 243 -16.49 18.42 -36.74
N GLN A 244 -16.45 17.20 -37.30
CA GLN A 244 -17.37 16.79 -38.37
C GLN A 244 -18.82 16.57 -37.87
N GLY A 245 -19.03 16.45 -36.56
CA GLY A 245 -20.35 16.22 -35.96
C GLY A 245 -20.92 14.82 -36.21
N GLY A 246 -22.21 14.63 -35.94
CA GLY A 246 -22.89 13.34 -36.07
C GLY A 246 -22.50 12.31 -35.00
N GLU A 247 -22.87 11.05 -35.23
CA GLU A 247 -22.57 9.95 -34.31
C GLU A 247 -21.05 9.70 -34.22
N LEU A 248 -20.36 9.67 -35.36
CA LEU A 248 -18.89 9.58 -35.43
C LEU A 248 -18.21 10.69 -34.61
N GLY A 249 -18.65 11.94 -34.77
CA GLY A 249 -18.10 13.08 -34.03
C GLY A 249 -18.32 12.96 -32.52
N GLN A 250 -19.46 12.44 -32.06
CA GLN A 250 -19.71 12.20 -30.65
C GLN A 250 -18.77 11.12 -30.07
N VAL A 251 -18.59 10.00 -30.77
CA VAL A 251 -17.69 8.93 -30.33
C VAL A 251 -16.24 9.42 -30.31
N ALA A 252 -15.81 10.16 -31.34
CA ALA A 252 -14.49 10.78 -31.41
C ALA A 252 -14.26 11.79 -30.27
N SER A 253 -15.26 12.63 -29.96
CA SER A 253 -15.18 13.56 -28.82
C SER A 253 -15.03 12.84 -27.48
N THR A 254 -15.69 11.70 -27.32
CA THR A 254 -15.63 10.89 -26.10
C THR A 254 -14.26 10.23 -25.97
N ALA A 255 -13.70 9.70 -27.06
CA ALA A 255 -12.34 9.16 -27.10
C ALA A 255 -11.30 10.25 -26.77
N LYS A 256 -11.43 11.45 -27.36
CA LYS A 256 -10.56 12.60 -27.07
C LYS A 256 -10.63 12.99 -25.59
N THR A 257 -11.84 13.07 -25.03
CA THR A 257 -12.06 13.38 -23.61
C THR A 257 -11.40 12.33 -22.70
N ALA A 258 -11.42 11.05 -23.08
CA ALA A 258 -10.70 10.01 -22.34
C ALA A 258 -9.18 10.26 -22.36
N MET A 259 -8.60 10.68 -23.49
CA MET A 259 -7.18 11.05 -23.57
C MET A 259 -6.86 12.29 -22.73
N ASP A 260 -7.70 13.32 -22.77
CA ASP A 260 -7.54 14.54 -21.95
C ASP A 260 -7.52 14.21 -20.45
N HIS A 261 -8.39 13.31 -20.00
CA HIS A 261 -8.41 12.85 -18.61
C HIS A 261 -7.11 12.14 -18.20
N LEU A 262 -6.46 11.39 -19.10
CA LEU A 262 -5.19 10.72 -18.83
C LEU A 262 -4.03 11.71 -18.72
N GLU A 263 -4.02 12.73 -19.57
CA GLU A 263 -3.01 13.80 -19.53
C GLU A 263 -3.13 14.63 -18.25
N GLU A 264 -4.36 14.91 -17.81
CA GLU A 264 -4.61 15.69 -16.60
C GLU A 264 -4.50 14.87 -15.30
N TYR A 265 -4.49 13.54 -15.35
CA TYR A 265 -4.54 12.68 -14.15
C TYR A 265 -3.45 13.02 -13.13
N TRP A 266 -2.19 13.10 -13.59
CA TRP A 266 -1.05 13.39 -12.73
C TRP A 266 -1.11 14.81 -12.14
N SER A 267 -1.57 15.78 -12.93
CA SER A 267 -1.78 17.16 -12.47
C SER A 267 -2.88 17.25 -11.42
N ARG A 268 -4.03 16.61 -11.66
CA ARG A 268 -5.16 16.56 -10.71
C ARG A 268 -4.76 15.86 -9.41
N LEU A 269 -4.06 14.74 -9.51
CA LEU A 269 -3.56 13.99 -8.35
C LEU A 269 -2.60 14.85 -7.52
N LEU A 270 -1.65 15.53 -8.15
CA LEU A 270 -0.72 16.45 -7.47
C LEU A 270 -1.45 17.57 -6.72
N ILE A 271 -2.42 18.21 -7.37
CA ILE A 271 -3.18 19.31 -6.76
C ILE A 271 -3.97 18.81 -5.55
N VAL A 272 -4.74 17.73 -5.72
CA VAL A 272 -5.57 17.19 -4.64
C VAL A 272 -4.71 16.73 -3.47
N LEU A 273 -3.65 15.97 -3.74
CA LEU A 273 -2.77 15.43 -2.71
C LEU A 273 -2.08 16.55 -1.91
N SER A 274 -1.52 17.54 -2.61
CA SER A 274 -0.78 18.63 -1.97
C SER A 274 -1.66 19.55 -1.12
N ILE A 275 -2.88 19.86 -1.57
CA ILE A 275 -3.84 20.68 -0.81
C ILE A 275 -4.38 19.91 0.40
N VAL A 276 -4.82 18.66 0.19
CA VAL A 276 -5.37 17.84 1.29
C VAL A 276 -4.30 17.57 2.35
N GLY A 277 -3.08 17.22 1.93
CA GLY A 277 -1.94 17.00 2.82
C GLY A 277 -1.62 18.24 3.67
N ALA A 278 -1.50 19.41 3.03
CA ALA A 278 -1.25 20.68 3.72
C ALA A 278 -2.38 21.02 4.72
N VAL A 279 -3.65 20.83 4.35
CA VAL A 279 -4.80 21.07 5.25
C VAL A 279 -4.75 20.14 6.45
N VAL A 280 -4.53 18.85 6.23
CA VAL A 280 -4.43 17.85 7.31
C VAL A 280 -3.26 18.19 8.24
N ALA A 281 -2.06 18.44 7.71
CA ALA A 281 -0.89 18.82 8.51
C ALA A 281 -1.16 20.08 9.36
N THR A 282 -1.82 21.08 8.77
CA THR A 282 -2.20 22.33 9.45
C THR A 282 -3.18 22.07 10.59
N LEU A 283 -4.22 21.27 10.37
CA LEU A 283 -5.20 20.91 11.40
C LEU A 283 -4.54 20.20 12.59
N PHE A 284 -3.65 19.25 12.32
CA PHE A 284 -2.92 18.54 13.38
C PHE A 284 -1.95 19.45 14.14
N TYR A 285 -1.28 20.38 13.46
CA TYR A 285 -0.43 21.38 14.10
C TYR A 285 -1.23 22.34 14.99
N LEU A 286 -2.37 22.84 14.52
CA LEU A 286 -3.27 23.68 15.34
C LEU A 286 -3.78 22.91 16.57
N LEU A 287 -4.13 21.63 16.40
CA LEU A 287 -4.54 20.77 17.50
C LEU A 287 -3.39 20.55 18.50
N ARG A 288 -2.14 20.44 18.03
CA ARG A 288 -0.95 20.39 18.88
C ARG A 288 -0.78 21.68 19.69
N LEU A 289 -0.89 22.85 19.05
CA LEU A 289 -0.83 24.15 19.75
C LEU A 289 -1.91 24.25 20.83
N TYR A 290 -3.13 23.85 20.49
CA TYR A 290 -4.23 23.80 21.45
C TYR A 290 -3.95 22.85 22.63
N SER A 291 -3.45 21.64 22.37
CA SER A 291 -3.00 20.67 23.38
C SER A 291 -2.00 21.29 24.36
N HIS A 292 -1.05 22.04 23.81
CA HIS A 292 0.06 22.62 24.56
C HIS A 292 -0.36 23.82 25.40
N CYS A 293 -1.26 24.67 24.88
CA CYS A 293 -1.90 25.75 25.62
C CYS A 293 -2.68 25.22 26.84
N LEU A 294 -3.32 24.05 26.72
CA LEU A 294 -4.03 23.43 27.83
C LEU A 294 -3.13 22.79 28.89
N GLY A 295 -1.88 22.48 28.55
CA GLY A 295 -0.93 21.80 29.43
C GLY A 295 0.06 22.74 30.13
N THR A 296 0.92 23.40 29.35
CA THR A 296 2.16 24.05 29.86
C THR A 296 2.22 25.56 29.63
N GLY A 297 1.32 26.14 28.85
CA GLY A 297 1.11 27.61 28.73
C GLY A 297 2.16 28.42 27.93
N LYS A 298 3.39 27.94 27.72
CA LYS A 298 4.42 28.62 26.90
C LYS A 298 4.87 27.77 25.71
N LEU A 299 4.94 28.34 24.52
CA LEU A 299 5.42 27.67 23.29
C LEU A 299 6.88 27.22 23.44
N ASP A 300 7.16 25.97 23.09
CA ASP A 300 8.51 25.42 23.08
C ASP A 300 9.22 25.79 21.75
N ALA A 301 10.55 25.83 21.75
CA ALA A 301 11.34 26.05 20.54
C ALA A 301 11.04 24.98 19.48
N GLY A 302 10.75 23.74 19.91
CA GLY A 302 10.30 22.66 19.02
C GLY A 302 8.96 22.98 18.33
N ASP A 303 8.01 23.61 19.01
CA ASP A 303 6.70 23.95 18.44
C ASP A 303 6.81 25.07 17.39
N VAL A 304 7.69 26.04 17.65
CA VAL A 304 7.99 27.15 16.73
C VAL A 304 8.71 26.62 15.48
N LEU A 305 9.72 25.76 15.64
CA LEU A 305 10.44 25.15 14.51
C LEU A 305 9.54 24.27 13.65
N LEU A 306 8.62 23.49 14.27
CA LEU A 306 7.66 22.69 13.51
C LEU A 306 6.70 23.58 12.70
N GLY A 307 6.22 24.67 13.31
CA GLY A 307 5.38 25.65 12.61
C GLY A 307 6.11 26.37 11.48
N LEU A 308 7.38 26.74 11.70
CA LEU A 308 8.22 27.31 10.65
C LEU A 308 8.41 26.32 9.49
N GLY A 309 8.67 25.05 9.79
CA GLY A 309 8.75 23.99 8.78
C GLY A 309 7.44 23.84 7.99
N LEU A 310 6.28 23.90 8.65
CA LEU A 310 4.97 23.87 8.00
C LEU A 310 4.72 25.10 7.10
N VAL A 311 5.13 26.29 7.54
CA VAL A 311 5.00 27.51 6.72
C VAL A 311 5.90 27.43 5.48
N LEU A 312 7.13 26.92 5.64
CA LEU A 312 8.04 26.69 4.52
C LEU A 312 7.52 25.60 3.58
N SER A 313 6.81 24.58 4.09
CA SER A 313 6.24 23.53 3.24
C SER A 313 5.14 24.06 2.32
N TYR A 314 4.41 25.11 2.71
CA TYR A 314 3.49 25.80 1.79
C TYR A 314 4.20 26.36 0.55
N GLY A 315 5.48 26.73 0.64
CA GLY A 315 6.27 27.11 -0.54
C GLY A 315 6.40 25.96 -1.55
N ILE A 316 6.61 24.74 -1.06
CA ILE A 316 6.65 23.52 -1.89
C ILE A 316 5.26 23.19 -2.44
N THR A 317 4.20 23.34 -1.63
CA THR A 317 2.81 23.16 -2.07
C THR A 317 2.45 24.15 -3.17
N ILE A 318 2.72 25.45 -3.01
CA ILE A 318 2.40 26.50 -3.99
C ILE A 318 3.13 26.24 -5.30
N THR A 319 4.45 26.00 -5.25
CA THR A 319 5.24 25.71 -6.46
C THR A 319 4.78 24.43 -7.16
N THR A 320 4.30 23.43 -6.42
CA THR A 320 3.75 22.19 -6.98
C THR A 320 2.37 22.40 -7.61
N VAL A 321 1.48 23.18 -6.98
CA VAL A 321 0.17 23.51 -7.53
C VAL A 321 0.29 24.37 -8.78
N VAL A 322 1.16 25.39 -8.78
CA VAL A 322 1.43 26.21 -9.98
C VAL A 322 2.00 25.33 -11.10
N ALA A 323 2.94 24.44 -10.78
CA ALA A 323 3.45 23.50 -11.76
C ALA A 323 2.34 22.61 -12.35
N ALA A 324 1.46 22.07 -11.51
CA ALA A 324 0.34 21.24 -11.94
C ALA A 324 -0.70 21.99 -12.80
N LEU A 325 -1.02 23.25 -12.48
CA LEU A 325 -2.00 24.04 -13.24
C LEU A 325 -1.50 24.44 -14.62
N GLU A 326 -0.19 24.65 -14.78
CA GLU A 326 0.40 25.08 -16.06
C GLU A 326 0.97 23.91 -16.90
N GLY A 327 0.70 22.65 -16.50
CA GLY A 327 0.87 21.48 -17.38
C GLY A 327 1.93 20.45 -16.98
N VAL A 328 1.96 20.02 -15.72
CA VAL A 328 2.81 18.90 -15.28
C VAL A 328 2.26 17.55 -15.79
N GLY A 329 3.11 16.77 -16.47
CA GLY A 329 2.73 15.48 -17.10
C GLY A 329 2.63 15.54 -18.64
N ILE A 330 2.86 16.72 -19.20
CA ILE A 330 3.00 16.96 -20.64
C ILE A 330 4.48 16.84 -21.02
N ASP A 331 4.78 16.28 -22.21
CA ASP A 331 6.14 16.12 -22.71
C ASP A 331 6.80 17.50 -22.93
N LEU A 332 8.07 17.64 -22.52
CA LEU A 332 8.83 18.90 -22.62
C LEU A 332 8.88 19.42 -24.06
N ALA A 333 8.90 18.52 -25.05
CA ALA A 333 8.98 18.87 -26.46
C ALA A 333 7.74 19.62 -27.00
N THR A 334 6.61 19.52 -26.31
CA THR A 334 5.32 20.07 -26.77
C THR A 334 4.96 21.41 -26.11
N LEU A 335 5.70 21.78 -25.05
CA LEU A 335 5.46 23.01 -24.31
C LEU A 335 6.13 24.19 -25.02
N SER A 336 5.45 25.34 -25.02
CA SER A 336 6.08 26.58 -25.44
C SER A 336 7.31 26.86 -24.56
N TRP A 337 8.41 27.34 -25.15
CA TRP A 337 9.65 27.64 -24.42
C TRP A 337 9.45 28.54 -23.20
N ARG A 338 8.48 29.47 -23.28
CA ARG A 338 8.13 30.39 -22.18
C ARG A 338 7.44 29.68 -21.01
N THR A 339 6.55 28.73 -21.30
CA THR A 339 5.86 27.92 -20.29
C THR A 339 6.84 26.94 -19.65
N LEU A 340 7.67 26.27 -20.47
CA LEU A 340 8.66 25.32 -19.98
C LEU A 340 9.65 25.95 -18.99
N ARG A 341 10.18 27.12 -19.34
CA ARG A 341 11.09 27.89 -18.48
C ARG A 341 10.44 28.29 -17.16
N ARG A 342 9.25 28.90 -17.20
CA ARG A 342 8.56 29.44 -16.01
C ARG A 342 8.05 28.35 -15.07
N VAL A 343 7.52 27.26 -15.63
CA VAL A 343 6.73 26.29 -14.86
C VAL A 343 7.56 25.10 -14.44
N THR A 344 8.34 24.54 -15.37
CA THR A 344 9.04 23.28 -15.11
C THR A 344 10.39 23.53 -14.48
N LEU A 345 11.15 24.53 -14.93
CA LEU A 345 12.51 24.74 -14.45
C LEU A 345 12.58 25.75 -13.30
N GLU A 346 11.92 26.91 -13.39
CA GLU A 346 11.91 27.91 -12.31
C GLU A 346 11.20 27.39 -11.04
N MET A 347 9.99 26.82 -11.14
CA MET A 347 9.27 26.31 -9.95
C MET A 347 9.93 25.07 -9.34
N PHE A 348 10.58 24.23 -10.15
CA PHE A 348 11.33 23.08 -9.64
C PHE A 348 12.57 23.52 -8.87
N TRP A 349 13.32 24.50 -9.40
CA TRP A 349 14.44 25.09 -8.68
C TRP A 349 14.02 25.67 -7.34
N ILE A 350 12.93 26.45 -7.30
CA ILE A 350 12.41 27.03 -6.05
C ILE A 350 12.04 25.91 -5.05
N ALA A 351 11.35 24.85 -5.50
CA ALA A 351 10.99 23.74 -4.62
C ALA A 351 12.21 23.01 -4.03
N GLN A 352 13.31 22.88 -4.79
CA GLN A 352 14.56 22.28 -4.31
C GLN A 352 15.23 23.07 -3.18
N GLU A 353 15.03 24.38 -3.13
CA GLU A 353 15.57 25.23 -2.06
C GLU A 353 14.73 25.17 -0.79
N PHE A 354 13.40 25.10 -0.92
CA PHE A 354 12.52 24.96 0.24
C PHE A 354 12.67 23.60 0.92
N TRP A 355 12.88 22.52 0.16
CA TRP A 355 12.96 21.17 0.70
C TRP A 355 13.96 20.98 1.86
N PRO A 356 15.26 21.30 1.73
CA PRO A 356 16.23 21.14 2.81
C PRO A 356 15.88 22.03 4.02
N ALA A 357 15.38 23.25 3.79
CA ALA A 357 14.96 24.15 4.87
C ALA A 357 13.79 23.57 5.70
N VAL A 358 12.80 22.98 5.03
CA VAL A 358 11.67 22.28 5.68
C VAL A 358 12.16 21.08 6.48
N GLN A 359 13.02 20.26 5.88
CA GLN A 359 13.58 19.06 6.52
C GLN A 359 14.34 19.39 7.81
N VAL A 360 15.21 20.41 7.79
CA VAL A 360 15.93 20.86 8.98
C VAL A 360 14.95 21.29 10.07
N CYS A 361 13.97 22.13 9.75
CA CYS A 361 13.02 22.64 10.73
C CYS A 361 12.21 21.51 11.41
N ILE A 362 11.70 20.56 10.61
CA ILE A 362 10.91 19.43 11.11
C ILE A 362 11.79 18.47 11.92
N LYS A 363 12.95 18.06 11.39
CA LYS A 363 13.83 17.10 12.07
C LYS A 363 14.41 17.67 13.35
N VAL A 364 14.84 18.94 13.38
CA VAL A 364 15.31 19.58 14.61
C VAL A 364 14.17 19.69 15.63
N SER A 365 12.93 19.98 15.21
CA SER A 365 11.78 19.92 16.10
C SER A 365 11.57 18.52 16.70
N ILE A 366 11.65 17.47 15.88
CA ILE A 366 11.55 16.07 16.35
C ILE A 366 12.70 15.72 17.30
N ILE A 367 13.92 16.20 17.06
CA ILE A 367 15.06 15.98 17.96
C ILE A 367 14.82 16.65 19.32
N LEU A 368 14.30 17.89 19.33
CA LEU A 368 13.92 18.58 20.58
C LEU A 368 12.78 17.85 21.30
N LEU A 369 11.82 17.32 20.56
CA LEU A 369 10.74 16.48 21.07
C LEU A 369 11.29 15.22 21.75
N LEU A 370 12.21 14.51 21.09
CA LEU A 370 12.88 13.34 21.65
C LEU A 370 13.67 13.70 22.91
N ARG A 371 14.39 14.82 22.90
CA ARG A 371 15.13 15.32 24.07
C ARG A 371 14.21 15.61 25.25
N ARG A 372 13.00 16.13 25.01
CA ARG A 372 12.02 16.39 26.07
C ARG A 372 11.48 15.11 26.71
N PHE A 373 11.21 14.06 25.93
CA PHE A 373 10.67 12.80 26.45
C PHE A 373 11.75 11.89 27.05
N LEU A 374 12.93 11.87 26.45
CA LEU A 374 13.98 10.89 26.75
C LEU A 374 15.21 11.50 27.42
N GLY A 375 15.19 12.80 27.72
CA GLY A 375 16.32 13.54 28.32
C GLY A 375 16.75 13.07 29.71
N SER A 376 15.96 12.22 30.37
CA SER A 376 16.36 11.54 31.62
C SER A 376 17.49 10.52 31.40
N VAL A 377 17.61 9.99 30.17
CA VAL A 377 18.66 9.03 29.81
C VAL A 377 19.93 9.79 29.41
N LYS A 378 21.00 9.64 30.21
CA LYS A 378 22.27 10.38 30.04
C LYS A 378 22.89 10.24 28.64
N SER A 379 22.74 9.09 27.99
CA SER A 379 23.28 8.83 26.64
C SER A 379 22.50 9.53 25.52
N VAL A 380 21.24 9.91 25.74
CA VAL A 380 20.38 10.52 24.70
C VAL A 380 20.71 11.99 24.49
N LEU A 381 21.18 12.67 25.54
CA LEU A 381 21.50 14.10 25.48
C LEU A 381 22.65 14.45 24.51
N PRO A 382 23.84 13.82 24.59
CA PRO A 382 24.91 14.09 23.62
C PRO A 382 24.53 13.62 22.22
N LEU A 383 23.82 12.50 22.09
CA LEU A 383 23.39 11.96 20.80
C LEU A 383 22.43 12.92 20.07
N THR A 384 21.41 13.43 20.75
CA THR A 384 20.44 14.38 20.16
C THR A 384 21.09 15.70 19.77
N LEU A 385 22.11 16.17 20.51
CA LEU A 385 22.87 17.36 20.14
C LEU A 385 23.71 17.13 18.88
N VAL A 386 24.42 16.00 18.79
CA VAL A 386 25.20 15.64 17.59
C VAL A 386 24.28 15.54 16.37
N LEU A 387 23.12 14.90 16.51
CA LEU A 387 22.14 14.80 15.43
C LEU A 387 21.60 16.17 15.00
N ALA A 388 21.28 17.06 15.94
CA ALA A 388 20.80 18.39 15.58
C ALA A 388 21.85 19.19 14.81
N VAL A 389 23.12 19.15 15.24
CA VAL A 389 24.23 19.83 14.54
C VAL A 389 24.45 19.20 13.17
N PHE A 390 24.43 17.87 13.08
CA PHE A 390 24.57 17.14 11.83
C PHE A 390 23.46 17.51 10.83
N THR A 391 22.20 17.51 11.25
CA THR A 391 21.07 17.85 10.39
C THR A 391 21.11 19.31 9.91
N ILE A 392 21.51 20.26 10.78
CA ILE A 392 21.68 21.65 10.36
C ILE A 392 22.84 21.77 9.36
N ALA A 393 23.96 21.10 9.60
CA ALA A 393 25.10 21.10 8.69
C ALA A 393 24.75 20.47 7.32
N TRP A 394 24.02 19.36 7.33
CA TRP A 394 23.52 18.71 6.13
C TRP A 394 22.58 19.63 5.34
N GLY A 395 21.61 20.27 6.00
CA GLY A 395 20.68 21.18 5.31
C GLY A 395 21.36 22.41 4.73
N LEU A 396 22.37 22.96 5.42
CA LEU A 396 23.18 24.05 4.88
C LEU A 396 24.00 23.57 3.66
N ALA A 397 24.60 22.38 3.73
CA ALA A 397 25.32 21.80 2.61
C ALA A 397 24.39 21.53 1.41
N ALA A 398 23.16 21.05 1.67
CA ALA A 398 22.15 20.80 0.65
C ALA A 398 21.69 22.10 -0.05
N LEU A 399 21.44 23.16 0.71
CA LEU A 399 21.12 24.49 0.16
C LEU A 399 22.24 25.01 -0.75
N VAL A 400 23.49 24.99 -0.26
CA VAL A 400 24.64 25.43 -1.05
C VAL A 400 24.81 24.58 -2.31
N ALA A 401 24.68 23.26 -2.19
CA ALA A 401 24.80 22.34 -3.33
C ALA A 401 23.70 22.56 -4.38
N ASN A 402 22.45 22.79 -3.96
CA ASN A 402 21.31 23.03 -4.86
C ASN A 402 21.41 24.41 -5.53
N THR A 403 21.83 25.45 -4.79
CA THR A 403 21.96 26.80 -5.33
C THR A 403 23.11 26.90 -6.35
N PHE A 404 24.25 26.25 -6.06
CA PHE A 404 25.46 26.33 -6.90
C PHE A 404 25.65 25.11 -7.81
N GLN A 405 24.59 24.34 -8.08
CA GLN A 405 24.64 23.23 -9.04
C GLN A 405 24.95 23.68 -10.48
N CYS A 406 24.67 24.96 -10.79
CA CYS A 406 25.00 25.60 -12.05
C CYS A 406 25.70 26.95 -11.81
N TRP A 407 26.64 27.31 -12.68
CA TRP A 407 27.32 28.58 -12.67
C TRP A 407 27.11 29.34 -13.98
N PRO A 408 26.46 30.52 -13.96
CA PRO A 408 25.72 31.12 -12.83
C PRO A 408 24.41 30.36 -12.50
N PRO A 409 23.82 30.51 -11.30
CA PRO A 409 22.61 29.76 -10.89
C PRO A 409 21.43 29.87 -11.86
N GLN A 410 21.31 31.01 -12.53
CA GLN A 410 20.29 31.27 -13.56
C GLN A 410 20.36 30.32 -14.75
N THR A 411 21.52 29.69 -14.98
CA THR A 411 21.71 28.69 -16.04
C THR A 411 20.86 27.44 -15.84
N PHE A 412 20.44 27.16 -14.60
CA PHE A 412 19.58 26.01 -14.30
C PHE A 412 18.24 26.11 -15.05
N TRP A 413 17.64 27.31 -15.11
CA TRP A 413 16.35 27.52 -15.77
C TRP A 413 16.45 28.32 -17.07
N ASN A 414 17.59 28.94 -17.36
CA ASN A 414 17.84 29.65 -18.61
C ASN A 414 19.16 29.23 -19.26
N HIS A 415 19.08 28.23 -20.14
CA HIS A 415 20.23 27.71 -20.86
C HIS A 415 20.79 28.67 -21.94
N GLU A 416 20.10 29.77 -22.27
CA GLU A 416 20.56 30.75 -23.26
C GLU A 416 21.77 31.58 -22.79
N ILE A 417 22.05 31.60 -21.48
CA ILE A 417 23.07 32.45 -20.86
C ILE A 417 24.50 31.89 -21.09
N GLY A 418 24.64 30.68 -21.62
CA GLY A 418 25.94 30.07 -21.92
C GLY A 418 26.76 29.66 -20.68
N GLY A 419 26.08 29.38 -19.55
CA GLY A 419 26.71 28.85 -18.34
C GLY A 419 26.95 27.34 -18.40
N HIS A 420 27.51 26.79 -17.32
CA HIS A 420 27.74 25.35 -17.17
C HIS A 420 27.13 24.82 -15.86
N CYS A 421 26.68 23.57 -15.88
CA CYS A 421 26.16 22.85 -14.71
C CYS A 421 27.07 21.67 -14.37
N VAL A 422 27.09 21.26 -13.10
CA VAL A 422 27.89 20.12 -12.65
C VAL A 422 27.42 18.84 -13.35
N SER A 423 28.35 18.10 -13.96
CA SER A 423 28.08 16.78 -14.54
C SER A 423 27.71 15.79 -13.43
N GLY A 424 26.50 15.22 -13.47
CA GLY A 424 26.04 14.22 -12.49
C GLY A 424 25.04 14.72 -11.43
N GLN A 425 24.13 15.65 -11.78
CA GLN A 425 23.06 16.12 -10.89
C GLN A 425 22.26 14.99 -10.22
N LYS A 426 22.00 13.91 -10.96
CA LYS A 426 21.35 12.70 -10.43
C LYS A 426 22.10 12.11 -9.23
N ALA A 427 23.43 12.06 -9.29
CA ALA A 427 24.25 11.55 -8.19
C ALA A 427 24.22 12.49 -6.98
N LEU A 428 24.17 13.80 -7.20
CA LEU A 428 24.02 14.80 -6.15
C LEU A 428 22.68 14.65 -5.41
N PHE A 429 21.56 14.56 -6.13
CA PHE A 429 20.24 14.36 -5.50
C PHE A 429 20.14 13.02 -4.78
N MET A 430 20.70 11.95 -5.35
CA MET A 430 20.79 10.65 -4.69
C MET A 430 21.59 10.72 -3.39
N ALA A 431 22.72 11.43 -3.37
CA ALA A 431 23.55 11.58 -2.18
C ALA A 431 22.82 12.36 -1.08
N LEU A 432 22.25 13.53 -1.42
CA LEU A 432 21.51 14.36 -0.47
C LEU A 432 20.29 13.61 0.10
N GLY A 433 19.50 12.97 -0.77
CA GLY A 433 18.34 12.19 -0.36
C GLY A 433 18.71 10.98 0.51
N SER A 434 19.83 10.30 0.25
CA SER A 434 20.27 9.13 1.00
C SER A 434 20.65 9.49 2.43
N VAL A 435 21.32 10.63 2.61
CA VAL A 435 21.65 11.14 3.95
C VAL A 435 20.36 11.53 4.68
N SER A 436 19.42 12.23 4.04
CA SER A 436 18.13 12.57 4.63
C SER A 436 17.34 11.33 5.09
N PHE A 437 17.31 10.28 4.26
CA PHE A 437 16.67 9.01 4.60
C PHE A 437 17.35 8.30 5.78
N LEU A 438 18.68 8.32 5.83
CA LEU A 438 19.41 7.76 6.96
C LEU A 438 19.08 8.49 8.26
N GLU A 439 18.93 9.82 8.23
CA GLU A 439 18.48 10.58 9.39
C GLU A 439 17.08 10.13 9.86
N ASP A 440 16.14 9.88 8.94
CA ASP A 440 14.79 9.41 9.28
C ASP A 440 14.84 8.07 10.01
N ILE A 441 15.65 7.13 9.51
CA ILE A 441 15.87 5.82 10.16
C ILE A 441 16.44 6.02 11.56
N VAL A 442 17.45 6.87 11.72
CA VAL A 442 18.10 7.11 13.02
C VAL A 442 17.11 7.74 14.01
N LEU A 443 16.31 8.71 13.57
CA LEU A 443 15.27 9.36 14.39
C LEU A 443 14.16 8.39 14.81
N LEU A 444 13.81 7.42 13.97
CA LEU A 444 12.86 6.35 14.32
C LEU A 444 13.47 5.32 15.28
N ALA A 445 14.73 4.95 15.07
CA ALA A 445 15.41 3.91 15.83
C ALA A 445 15.65 4.28 17.30
N ILE A 446 15.98 5.54 17.59
CA ILE A 446 16.26 6.03 18.96
C ILE A 446 15.10 5.77 19.93
N PRO A 447 13.89 6.31 19.70
CA PRO A 447 12.77 6.08 20.61
C PRO A 447 12.34 4.60 20.59
N PHE A 448 12.45 3.90 19.45
CA PHE A 448 12.10 2.48 19.37
C PHE A 448 12.97 1.61 20.28
N ALA A 449 14.30 1.77 20.21
CA ALA A 449 15.24 1.02 21.02
C ALA A 449 15.03 1.24 22.53
N ILE A 450 14.77 2.49 22.95
CA ILE A 450 14.57 2.84 24.36
C ILE A 450 13.25 2.28 24.87
N VAL A 451 12.18 2.40 24.09
CA VAL A 451 10.85 1.93 24.48
C VAL A 451 10.78 0.42 24.59
N TRP A 452 11.44 -0.30 23.69
CA TRP A 452 11.43 -1.77 23.71
C TRP A 452 12.12 -2.34 24.96
N GLN A 453 13.07 -1.61 25.53
CA GLN A 453 13.74 -1.98 26.79
C GLN A 453 12.92 -1.64 28.03
N MET A 454 11.90 -0.77 27.93
CA MET A 454 11.08 -0.35 29.08
C MET A 454 9.86 -1.24 29.29
N GLN A 455 9.66 -1.70 30.53
CA GLN A 455 8.49 -2.46 30.97
C GLN A 455 7.26 -1.56 31.13
N ILE A 456 6.60 -1.23 30.01
CA ILE A 456 5.42 -0.34 29.97
C ILE A 456 4.11 -1.15 29.92
N ALA A 457 3.06 -0.66 30.59
CA ALA A 457 1.72 -1.25 30.55
C ALA A 457 1.17 -1.38 29.11
N PRO A 458 0.45 -2.48 28.77
CA PRO A 458 0.13 -2.84 27.38
C PRO A 458 -0.69 -1.79 26.64
N ARG A 459 -1.58 -1.05 27.33
CA ARG A 459 -2.37 0.03 26.71
C ARG A 459 -1.52 1.19 26.19
N LYS A 460 -0.47 1.57 26.94
CA LYS A 460 0.47 2.62 26.51
C LYS A 460 1.42 2.10 25.43
N LYS A 461 1.73 0.79 25.46
CA LYS A 461 2.52 0.13 24.44
C LYS A 461 1.84 0.19 23.06
N ILE A 462 0.52 -0.03 22.98
CA ILE A 462 -0.24 0.07 21.72
C ILE A 462 -0.17 1.48 21.12
N LEU A 463 -0.41 2.53 21.92
CA LEU A 463 -0.35 3.92 21.44
C LEU A 463 1.04 4.26 20.88
N LEU A 464 2.09 3.76 21.53
CA LEU A 464 3.47 3.99 21.16
C LEU A 464 3.86 3.20 19.90
N THR A 465 3.33 1.99 19.72
CA THR A 465 3.45 1.24 18.47
C THR A 465 2.83 1.99 17.29
N ILE A 466 1.64 2.58 17.46
CA ILE A 466 1.00 3.37 16.39
C ILE A 466 1.88 4.56 15.98
N LEU A 467 2.49 5.24 16.95
CA LEU A 467 3.43 6.34 16.68
C LEU A 467 4.68 5.85 15.91
N PHE A 468 5.21 4.67 16.24
CA PHE A 468 6.32 4.09 15.48
C PHE A 468 5.92 3.68 14.07
N CYS A 469 4.71 3.15 13.86
CA CYS A 469 4.20 2.85 12.53
C CYS A 469 4.11 4.13 11.68
N MET A 470 3.64 5.24 12.26
CA MET A 470 3.63 6.53 11.56
C MET A 470 5.03 7.03 11.19
N GLY A 471 5.99 6.95 12.11
CA GLY A 471 7.38 7.29 11.80
C GLY A 471 8.02 6.35 10.76
N GLY A 472 7.61 5.08 10.74
CA GLY A 472 7.96 4.12 9.69
C GLY A 472 7.43 4.51 8.32
N MET A 473 6.20 5.04 8.24
CA MET A 473 5.65 5.55 6.97
C MET A 473 6.48 6.70 6.40
N VAL A 474 6.98 7.61 7.24
CA VAL A 474 7.89 8.69 6.80
C VAL A 474 9.14 8.11 6.13
N CYS A 475 9.76 7.10 6.76
CA CYS A 475 10.93 6.42 6.17
C CYS A 475 10.61 5.75 4.83
N ILE A 476 9.40 5.16 4.69
CA ILE A 476 8.96 4.54 3.44
C ILE A 476 8.84 5.59 2.33
N PHE A 477 8.25 6.76 2.61
CA PHE A 477 8.14 7.83 1.60
C PHE A 477 9.52 8.37 1.19
N SER A 478 10.44 8.55 2.15
CA SER A 478 11.83 8.92 1.87
C SER A 478 12.53 7.89 0.97
N LEU A 479 12.28 6.59 1.16
CA LEU A 479 12.82 5.52 0.32
C LEU A 479 12.20 5.52 -1.09
N LEU A 480 10.88 5.67 -1.19
CA LEU A 480 10.18 5.71 -2.49
C LEU A 480 10.67 6.87 -3.35
N ARG A 481 10.93 8.02 -2.73
CA ARG A 481 11.57 9.15 -3.41
C ARG A 481 12.97 8.81 -3.95
N LEU A 482 13.80 8.10 -3.18
CA LEU A 482 15.12 7.65 -3.66
C LEU A 482 15.01 6.68 -4.84
N ILE A 483 14.02 5.78 -4.81
CA ILE A 483 13.75 4.88 -5.92
C ILE A 483 13.39 5.69 -7.18
N VAL A 484 12.54 6.70 -7.06
CA VAL A 484 12.21 7.60 -8.19
C VAL A 484 13.45 8.30 -8.72
N PHE A 485 14.33 8.82 -7.86
CA PHE A 485 15.59 9.43 -8.30
C PHE A 485 16.50 8.43 -9.03
N ARG A 486 16.50 7.14 -8.65
CA ARG A 486 17.30 6.11 -9.32
C ARG A 486 16.84 5.86 -10.76
N TYR A 487 15.54 5.92 -11.01
CA TYR A 487 14.93 5.73 -12.34
C TYR A 487 14.71 7.03 -13.12
N TYR A 488 15.19 8.16 -12.60
CA TYR A 488 15.09 9.46 -13.25
C TYR A 488 15.75 9.44 -14.65
N PRO A 489 14.98 9.56 -15.75
CA PRO A 489 15.48 9.68 -17.11
C PRO A 489 15.85 11.14 -17.41
N GLU A 490 16.95 11.34 -18.14
CA GLU A 490 17.47 12.68 -18.44
C GLU A 490 16.63 13.43 -19.49
N THR A 491 15.80 12.73 -20.26
CA THR A 491 15.02 13.29 -21.37
C THR A 491 13.65 13.86 -20.95
N ASN A 492 13.03 13.32 -19.88
CA ASN A 492 11.65 13.63 -19.47
C ASN A 492 11.60 14.09 -18.00
N LEU A 493 12.08 15.31 -17.74
CA LEU A 493 12.17 15.92 -16.41
C LEU A 493 10.81 16.16 -15.74
N THR A 494 9.76 16.45 -16.52
CA THR A 494 8.44 16.87 -16.02
C THR A 494 7.70 15.74 -15.27
N GLU A 495 7.65 14.53 -15.84
CA GLU A 495 6.93 13.39 -15.25
C GLU A 495 7.68 12.82 -14.03
N SER A 496 9.00 12.67 -14.15
CA SER A 496 9.81 12.13 -13.06
C SER A 496 9.86 13.10 -11.88
N GLY A 497 9.84 14.41 -12.16
CA GLY A 497 9.63 15.45 -11.14
C GLY A 497 8.24 15.42 -10.50
N THR A 498 7.19 14.99 -11.23
CA THR A 498 5.84 14.80 -10.67
C THR A 498 5.84 13.75 -9.57
N LYS A 499 6.40 12.56 -9.89
CA LYS A 499 6.43 11.43 -8.96
C LYS A 499 7.28 11.75 -7.74
N GLU A 500 8.39 12.45 -7.92
CA GLU A 500 9.26 12.91 -6.84
C GLU A 500 8.52 13.85 -5.87
N ARG A 501 7.81 14.86 -6.38
CA ARG A 501 7.05 15.82 -5.57
C ARG A 501 5.97 15.16 -4.71
N ILE A 502 5.28 14.15 -5.24
CA ILE A 502 4.28 13.35 -4.49
C ILE A 502 4.90 12.78 -3.23
N TRP A 503 6.03 12.09 -3.36
CA TRP A 503 6.70 11.45 -2.22
C TRP A 503 7.27 12.48 -1.24
N THR A 504 7.86 13.57 -1.74
CA THR A 504 8.40 14.65 -0.91
C THR A 504 7.32 15.34 -0.07
N LEU A 505 6.13 15.60 -0.63
CA LEU A 505 5.01 16.19 0.13
C LEU A 505 4.45 15.23 1.18
N LEU A 506 4.26 13.96 0.81
CA LEU A 506 3.80 12.91 1.75
C LEU A 506 4.77 12.71 2.92
N GLU A 507 6.08 12.71 2.64
CA GLU A 507 7.14 12.65 3.66
C GLU A 507 6.99 13.79 4.67
N ILE A 508 6.86 15.02 4.18
CA ILE A 508 6.76 16.24 5.01
C ILE A 508 5.46 16.26 5.82
N ASP A 509 4.30 16.06 5.17
CA ASP A 509 2.99 16.18 5.82
C ASP A 509 2.82 15.12 6.90
N ILE A 510 3.20 13.87 6.62
CA ILE A 510 3.11 12.78 7.59
C ILE A 510 4.12 12.98 8.73
N ALA A 511 5.30 13.56 8.49
CA ALA A 511 6.24 13.92 9.55
C ALA A 511 5.65 14.99 10.49
N VAL A 512 4.97 16.01 9.97
CA VAL A 512 4.29 17.05 10.77
C VAL A 512 3.15 16.45 11.59
N VAL A 513 2.31 15.60 10.97
CA VAL A 513 1.21 14.91 11.65
C VAL A 513 1.77 13.99 12.75
N CYS A 514 2.79 13.20 12.46
CA CYS A 514 3.46 12.32 13.41
C CYS A 514 4.02 13.10 14.60
N ALA A 515 4.79 14.15 14.36
CA ALA A 515 5.32 15.00 15.42
C ALA A 515 4.20 15.61 16.27
N SER A 516 3.09 16.04 15.64
CA SER A 516 1.94 16.64 16.31
C SER A 516 1.20 15.66 17.22
N VAL A 517 0.94 14.43 16.77
CA VAL A 517 0.21 13.41 17.55
C VAL A 517 0.93 13.04 18.85
N VAL A 518 2.26 13.00 18.84
CA VAL A 518 3.07 12.66 20.04
C VAL A 518 2.80 13.61 21.23
N MET A 519 2.39 14.87 20.97
CA MET A 519 2.09 15.87 22.01
C MET A 519 0.60 16.00 22.37
N MET A 520 -0.27 15.17 21.80
CA MET A 520 -1.70 15.16 22.10
C MET A 520 -2.20 14.33 23.31
N PRO A 521 -1.39 13.58 24.11
CA PRO A 521 -1.88 12.88 25.31
C PRO A 521 -2.80 13.67 26.27
N PRO A 522 -2.58 14.96 26.59
CA PRO A 522 -3.51 15.69 27.47
C PRO A 522 -4.88 15.93 26.83
N LEU A 523 -4.95 16.05 25.49
CA LEU A 523 -6.23 16.11 24.77
C LEU A 523 -6.95 14.76 24.81
N PHE A 524 -6.24 13.66 24.55
CA PHE A 524 -6.84 12.32 24.62
C PHE A 524 -7.44 12.04 26.01
N LYS A 525 -6.78 12.47 27.09
CA LYS A 525 -7.31 12.35 28.44
C LYS A 525 -8.59 13.17 28.64
N ARG A 526 -8.66 14.41 28.14
CA ARG A 526 -9.88 15.23 28.23
C ARG A 526 -11.01 14.70 27.38
N CYS A 527 -10.75 14.28 26.14
CA CYS A 527 -11.77 13.71 25.26
C CYS A 527 -12.34 12.41 25.86
N THR A 528 -11.49 11.54 26.39
CA THR A 528 -11.95 10.32 27.07
C THR A 528 -12.73 10.61 28.35
N GLU A 529 -12.30 11.59 29.15
CA GLU A 529 -13.06 12.04 30.33
C GLU A 529 -14.40 12.68 29.98
N THR A 530 -14.46 13.51 28.93
CA THR A 530 -15.70 14.13 28.44
C THR A 530 -16.65 13.07 27.89
N CYS A 531 -16.19 12.16 27.02
CA CYS A 531 -17.01 11.05 26.52
C CYS A 531 -17.51 10.15 27.65
N ARG A 532 -16.67 9.88 28.67
CA ARG A 532 -17.09 9.13 29.86
C ARG A 532 -18.17 9.86 30.64
N ARG A 533 -18.06 11.18 30.82
CA ARG A 533 -19.07 12.02 31.49
C ARG A 533 -20.38 12.02 30.71
N THR A 534 -20.35 12.21 29.39
CA THR A 534 -21.53 12.18 28.53
C THR A 534 -22.20 10.81 28.52
N TYR A 535 -21.41 9.72 28.47
CA TYR A 535 -21.93 8.35 28.56
C TYR A 535 -22.57 8.08 29.94
N GLN A 536 -21.93 8.51 31.03
CA GLN A 536 -22.48 8.38 32.39
C GLN A 536 -23.77 9.18 32.58
N GLN A 537 -23.84 10.41 32.07
CA GLN A 537 -25.06 11.25 32.10
C GLN A 537 -26.20 10.65 31.28
N THR A 538 -25.88 10.06 30.13
CA THR A 538 -26.88 9.38 29.30
C THR A 538 -27.39 8.14 30.03
N ARG A 539 -26.50 7.29 30.56
CA ARG A 539 -26.86 6.09 31.32
C ARG A 539 -27.69 6.38 32.58
N SER A 540 -27.36 7.41 33.37
CA SER A 540 -28.14 7.79 34.55
C SER A 540 -29.55 8.25 34.19
N ARG A 541 -29.72 8.89 33.03
CA ARG A 541 -31.03 9.34 32.52
C ARG A 541 -31.92 8.16 32.11
N TRP A 542 -31.35 7.07 31.60
CA TRP A 542 -32.09 5.84 31.29
C TRP A 542 -32.46 5.05 32.56
N THR A 543 -31.58 4.98 33.58
CA THR A 543 -31.92 4.32 34.87
C THR A 543 -32.94 5.08 35.73
N THR A 544 -33.19 6.36 35.46
CA THR A 544 -34.25 7.14 36.16
C THR A 544 -35.59 7.10 35.40
N ALA A 545 -35.62 6.49 34.20
CA ALA A 545 -36.81 6.42 33.35
C ALA A 545 -37.59 5.10 33.46
N GLU A 546 -37.14 4.15 34.30
CA GLU A 546 -37.89 2.92 34.60
C GLU A 546 -38.50 2.98 36.01
N PHE A 547 -39.83 3.06 36.00
CA PHE A 547 -40.83 2.82 37.06
C PHE A 547 -40.95 3.78 38.26
N PRO A 548 -41.98 4.67 38.28
CA PRO A 548 -42.64 4.99 39.53
C PRO A 548 -43.38 3.72 40.01
N GLU A 549 -42.90 3.12 41.10
CA GLU A 549 -43.61 2.05 41.79
C GLU A 549 -44.90 2.63 42.38
N GLN A 550 -45.98 2.41 41.63
CA GLN A 550 -47.35 2.72 42.01
C GLN A 550 -47.76 1.75 43.14
N THR A 551 -47.55 2.18 44.39
CA THR A 551 -48.11 1.50 45.56
C THR A 551 -49.59 1.89 45.68
N ASP A 552 -50.42 1.23 44.88
CA ASP A 552 -51.87 1.32 45.00
C ASP A 552 -52.35 0.66 46.29
N ARG A 553 -52.91 1.52 47.13
CA ARG A 553 -53.48 1.29 48.44
C ARG A 553 -54.85 0.61 48.28
N TRP A 554 -54.97 -0.67 48.62
CA TRP A 554 -56.27 -1.37 48.72
C TRP A 554 -56.87 -1.21 50.12
N PRO A 555 -58.17 -0.86 50.27
CA PRO A 555 -58.84 -0.77 51.56
C PRO A 555 -59.78 -1.96 51.85
N LEU A 556 -59.95 -2.25 53.15
CA LEU A 556 -60.93 -3.15 53.81
C LEU A 556 -60.50 -4.64 53.86
N HIS A 557 -60.61 -5.42 54.94
CA HIS A 557 -61.29 -5.29 56.21
C HIS A 557 -60.66 -6.22 57.28
N LYS A 558 -60.95 -5.93 58.55
CA LYS A 558 -60.55 -6.63 59.78
C LYS A 558 -60.91 -8.13 59.83
N HIS A 559 -60.00 -8.97 60.34
CA HIS A 559 -60.31 -9.95 61.41
C HIS A 559 -59.05 -10.44 62.15
N CYS A 560 -59.16 -10.45 63.48
CA CYS A 560 -58.48 -11.19 64.56
C CYS A 560 -57.72 -12.47 64.14
N THR A 561 -56.67 -12.99 64.79
CA THR A 561 -56.20 -12.96 66.19
C THR A 561 -54.85 -13.70 66.27
N ASN A 562 -54.00 -13.32 67.23
CA ASN A 562 -52.97 -14.10 67.94
C ASN A 562 -52.45 -15.42 67.31
N LEU A 563 -51.15 -15.47 66.97
CA LEU A 563 -50.26 -16.52 67.51
C LEU A 563 -48.78 -16.11 67.46
N SER A 564 -48.12 -16.39 68.58
CA SER A 564 -46.75 -16.16 69.00
C SER A 564 -45.68 -16.95 68.21
N LEU A 565 -44.51 -16.36 67.94
CA LEU A 565 -43.17 -16.71 68.48
C LEU A 565 -42.01 -16.34 67.53
N ASP A 566 -41.04 -15.64 68.12
CA ASP A 566 -39.59 -15.59 67.87
C ASP A 566 -38.98 -15.07 66.55
N GLY A 567 -38.37 -13.87 66.68
CA GLY A 567 -36.90 -13.80 66.73
C GLY A 567 -36.18 -13.21 65.51
N GLY A 568 -35.62 -12.00 65.66
CA GLY A 568 -34.36 -11.65 64.98
C GLY A 568 -34.38 -10.43 64.04
N SER A 569 -34.31 -9.26 64.66
CA SER A 569 -34.08 -7.88 64.15
C SER A 569 -33.16 -7.66 62.93
N GLU A 570 -33.66 -6.77 62.06
CA GLU A 570 -33.02 -6.11 60.91
C GLU A 570 -31.82 -5.22 61.29
N VAL A 571 -30.79 -5.19 60.43
CA VAL A 571 -29.69 -4.22 60.46
C VAL A 571 -29.89 -3.17 59.36
N ARG A 572 -30.09 -1.92 59.77
CA ARG A 572 -30.13 -0.72 58.91
C ARG A 572 -28.84 0.07 59.10
N SER A 573 -28.00 0.18 58.07
CA SER A 573 -26.82 1.05 58.09
C SER A 573 -27.16 2.44 57.55
N GLN A 574 -27.02 3.46 58.39
CA GLN A 574 -26.97 4.87 58.01
C GLN A 574 -25.50 5.29 57.87
N ALA A 575 -25.14 5.94 56.76
CA ALA A 575 -23.84 6.56 56.56
C ALA A 575 -23.86 8.02 57.05
N TYR A 576 -22.95 8.39 57.95
CA TYR A 576 -22.70 9.79 58.33
C TYR A 576 -21.71 10.45 57.36
N PRO A 577 -21.84 11.77 57.08
CA PRO A 577 -20.85 12.51 56.32
C PRO A 577 -19.57 12.74 57.15
N PRO A 578 -18.38 12.86 56.51
CA PRO A 578 -17.12 12.96 57.23
C PRO A 578 -16.92 14.37 57.81
N SER A 579 -16.49 14.43 59.06
CA SER A 579 -16.02 15.64 59.73
C SER A 579 -14.63 16.05 59.24
N THR A 580 -14.44 17.35 59.07
CA THR A 580 -13.18 18.00 58.72
C THR A 580 -12.21 17.99 59.90
N VAL A 581 -11.03 17.38 59.73
CA VAL A 581 -9.93 17.48 60.71
C VAL A 581 -8.85 18.42 60.17
N ASP A 582 -8.63 19.48 60.93
CA ASP A 582 -7.65 20.54 60.73
C ASP A 582 -6.28 20.04 61.22
N VAL A 583 -5.24 20.08 60.38
CA VAL A 583 -3.88 19.64 60.75
C VAL A 583 -3.00 20.87 60.93
N ARG A 584 -2.74 21.21 62.19
CA ARG A 584 -1.68 22.14 62.59
C ARG A 584 -0.37 21.42 62.92
N ASP A 585 0.67 22.05 62.41
CA ASP A 585 2.10 21.77 62.45
C ASP A 585 2.66 21.49 63.86
N ARG A 586 3.52 20.46 63.99
CA ARG A 586 4.56 20.35 65.04
C ARG A 586 5.67 19.37 64.62
N ARG A 587 6.87 19.91 64.44
CA ARG A 587 8.17 19.20 64.44
C ARG A 587 8.44 18.51 65.78
N ALA A 588 8.86 17.26 65.75
CA ALA A 588 9.84 16.68 66.67
C ALA A 588 10.45 15.39 66.09
N ASN A 589 11.79 15.33 66.07
CA ASN A 589 12.59 14.15 65.77
C ASN A 589 12.41 13.07 66.84
N ILE A 590 12.47 11.78 66.48
CA ILE A 590 13.16 10.70 67.22
C ILE A 590 13.32 9.49 66.27
N ALA A 591 14.45 8.80 66.43
CA ALA A 591 15.01 7.75 65.61
C ALA A 591 14.40 6.35 65.81
N GLY A 592 14.63 5.51 64.79
CA GLY A 592 14.75 4.04 64.74
C GLY A 592 14.16 3.16 65.84
N GLY A 593 13.32 2.21 65.43
CA GLY A 593 12.94 1.04 66.22
C GLY A 593 11.86 0.19 65.55
N CYS A 594 12.21 -1.03 65.20
CA CYS A 594 11.41 -2.05 64.52
C CYS A 594 10.10 -2.36 65.26
N ILE A 595 8.96 -2.36 64.56
CA ILE A 595 7.69 -2.91 65.06
C ILE A 595 7.38 -4.20 64.28
N ARG A 596 7.48 -5.31 65.01
CA ARG A 596 7.07 -6.66 64.61
C ARG A 596 5.55 -6.74 64.65
N VAL A 597 4.91 -7.13 63.55
CA VAL A 597 3.49 -7.52 63.52
C VAL A 597 3.44 -8.98 63.07
N GLU A 598 3.13 -9.87 64.02
CA GLU A 598 2.72 -11.24 63.75
C GLU A 598 1.29 -11.23 63.22
N THR A 599 1.07 -11.90 62.08
CA THR A 599 -0.28 -12.27 61.63
C THR A 599 -0.32 -13.78 61.43
N THR A 600 -0.92 -14.46 62.39
CA THR A 600 -1.29 -15.88 62.33
C THR A 600 -2.44 -16.04 61.33
N ILE A 601 -2.24 -16.90 60.33
CA ILE A 601 -3.24 -17.23 59.32
C ILE A 601 -4.11 -18.36 59.87
N LEU A 602 -5.39 -18.10 60.09
CA LEU A 602 -6.43 -19.12 60.24
C LEU A 602 -7.43 -18.93 59.09
N ARG A 603 -7.38 -19.85 58.13
CA ARG A 603 -8.36 -20.01 57.07
C ARG A 603 -9.38 -21.03 57.56
N ASP A 604 -10.64 -20.65 57.63
CA ASP A 604 -11.75 -21.60 57.57
C ASP A 604 -12.72 -21.16 56.48
N VAL A 605 -12.97 -22.11 55.58
CA VAL A 605 -13.95 -22.05 54.49
C VAL A 605 -15.18 -22.82 54.98
N HIS A 606 -16.37 -22.28 54.76
CA HIS A 606 -17.61 -23.06 54.76
C HIS A 606 -18.35 -22.80 53.45
N ASP A 607 -18.35 -23.83 52.61
CA ASP A 607 -19.38 -24.11 51.61
C ASP A 607 -20.20 -25.32 52.11
N ARG A 608 -21.50 -25.31 51.82
CA ARG A 608 -22.44 -26.43 51.81
C ARG A 608 -23.48 -26.07 50.74
N ASP A 609 -23.93 -26.91 49.81
CA ASP A 609 -23.98 -28.37 49.62
C ASP A 609 -23.98 -28.63 48.07
N MET A 610 -23.88 -29.80 47.43
CA MET A 610 -24.17 -31.18 47.80
C MET A 610 -23.66 -32.16 46.69
N LEU A 611 -23.45 -33.43 47.08
CA LEU A 611 -23.49 -34.70 46.31
C LEU A 611 -22.18 -35.38 45.82
N TRP A 612 -21.96 -36.53 46.48
CA TRP A 612 -20.99 -37.66 46.37
C TRP A 612 -21.19 -38.48 45.05
N PRO A 613 -20.31 -39.43 44.59
CA PRO A 613 -19.44 -40.34 45.37
C PRO A 613 -17.97 -40.61 44.93
N GLN A 614 -17.14 -40.80 45.98
CA GLN A 614 -15.86 -41.55 46.07
C GLN A 614 -16.05 -43.06 45.73
N PRO A 615 -15.01 -43.93 45.50
CA PRO A 615 -13.73 -44.04 46.26
C PRO A 615 -12.51 -44.50 45.41
N GLY A 616 -11.27 -44.59 45.88
CA GLY A 616 -10.66 -44.30 47.17
C GLY A 616 -9.26 -44.95 47.24
N ARG A 617 -8.44 -44.40 48.16
CA ARG A 617 -7.35 -45.04 48.95
C ARG A 617 -6.16 -45.68 48.20
N SER A 618 -4.92 -45.55 48.66
CA SER A 618 -4.37 -44.95 49.88
C SER A 618 -2.84 -45.03 49.84
N SER A 619 -2.20 -44.09 50.56
CA SER A 619 -0.98 -44.27 51.40
C SER A 619 0.31 -44.70 50.69
N SER A 620 1.51 -44.18 51.00
CA SER A 620 2.02 -43.45 52.16
C SER A 620 3.52 -43.18 51.94
N THR A 621 4.04 -42.10 52.56
CA THR A 621 5.38 -41.96 53.20
C THR A 621 6.63 -42.27 52.35
N SER A 622 7.78 -41.59 52.41
CA SER A 622 8.45 -40.67 53.33
C SER A 622 9.88 -40.51 52.80
N GLY A 623 10.60 -39.46 53.19
CA GLY A 623 12.06 -39.55 53.42
C GLY A 623 13.01 -39.13 52.29
N VAL A 624 13.70 -38.03 52.55
CA VAL A 624 15.02 -37.60 52.02
C VAL A 624 16.07 -38.16 53.05
N PRO A 625 17.39 -38.45 52.80
CA PRO A 625 18.36 -37.77 51.92
C PRO A 625 19.46 -38.64 51.21
N SER A 626 20.03 -38.04 50.15
CA SER A 626 21.43 -38.05 49.65
C SER A 626 22.44 -39.20 49.90
N THR A 627 23.09 -39.58 48.78
CA THR A 627 24.54 -39.86 48.52
C THR A 627 24.99 -41.27 48.07
N LEU A 628 25.51 -41.27 46.84
CA LEU A 628 26.70 -41.97 46.29
C LEU A 628 26.68 -43.46 45.91
N ALA A 629 26.86 -43.66 44.59
CA ALA A 629 27.55 -44.73 43.86
C ALA A 629 26.83 -46.07 43.60
N GLY A 630 26.49 -46.28 42.33
CA GLY A 630 26.12 -47.57 41.74
C GLY A 630 26.09 -47.47 40.20
N GLU A 631 27.07 -48.11 39.56
CA GLU A 631 26.98 -48.89 38.31
C GLU A 631 26.62 -48.23 36.96
N ASP A 632 27.62 -48.28 36.07
CA ASP A 632 27.61 -48.79 34.69
C ASP A 632 26.66 -48.25 33.59
N LYS A 633 27.32 -47.50 32.69
CA LYS A 633 27.44 -47.74 31.22
C LYS A 633 26.31 -48.51 30.47
N VAL A 634 25.83 -47.81 29.44
CA VAL A 634 25.78 -48.24 28.01
C VAL A 634 24.61 -49.15 27.57
N LEU A 635 24.10 -48.78 26.38
CA LEU A 635 23.37 -49.53 25.35
C LEU A 635 21.86 -49.80 25.50
N ASP A 636 21.15 -49.26 24.51
CA ASP A 636 20.20 -49.89 23.59
C ASP A 636 19.02 -50.75 24.08
N ASP A 637 17.90 -50.37 23.45
CA ASP A 637 16.90 -51.23 22.82
C ASP A 637 15.91 -52.03 23.67
N MET A 638 14.63 -51.78 23.37
CA MET A 638 13.75 -52.85 22.93
C MET A 638 12.91 -52.35 21.73
N LEU A 639 13.19 -52.78 20.48
CA LEU A 639 13.00 -54.11 19.86
C LEU A 639 11.53 -54.34 19.45
N ASN A 640 11.20 -54.66 18.19
CA ASN A 640 11.50 -55.90 17.43
C ASN A 640 10.97 -55.70 15.97
N VAL A 641 11.38 -56.33 14.85
CA VAL A 641 12.22 -57.51 14.47
C VAL A 641 12.29 -57.50 12.90
N ASP A 642 13.45 -57.55 12.24
CA ASP A 642 14.24 -58.73 11.72
C ASP A 642 13.59 -59.43 10.48
N PHE A 643 14.26 -59.96 9.43
CA PHE A 643 15.60 -60.52 9.21
C PHE A 643 15.97 -60.52 7.70
N SER A 644 17.27 -60.71 7.44
CA SER A 644 17.92 -61.39 6.29
C SER A 644 18.57 -60.54 5.18
N GLY A 645 19.84 -60.84 4.91
CA GLY A 645 20.62 -60.40 3.76
C GLY A 645 21.26 -61.57 3.03
N VAL A 646 21.79 -61.32 1.83
CA VAL A 646 22.81 -62.08 1.04
C VAL A 646 23.37 -61.06 0.02
N GLY A 647 24.66 -60.71 -0.04
CA GLY A 647 25.75 -61.38 -0.81
C GLY A 647 25.53 -61.22 -2.34
N GLU A 648 26.43 -60.72 -3.20
CA GLU A 648 27.88 -60.90 -3.31
C GLU A 648 28.53 -59.97 -4.39
N HIS A 649 29.84 -59.73 -4.20
CA HIS A 649 30.93 -59.56 -5.18
C HIS A 649 31.17 -58.30 -6.06
N SER A 650 32.22 -57.57 -5.66
CA SER A 650 33.18 -56.70 -6.40
C SER A 650 34.07 -57.51 -7.40
N PRO A 651 35.03 -56.94 -8.20
CA PRO A 651 35.92 -55.77 -7.95
C PRO A 651 36.27 -54.87 -9.18
N ASN A 652 36.75 -53.62 -9.04
CA ASN A 652 38.16 -53.12 -9.09
C ASN A 652 38.10 -51.72 -9.80
N ARG A 653 38.81 -50.62 -9.50
CA ARG A 653 40.12 -50.32 -8.87
C ARG A 653 40.18 -48.86 -8.38
N GLU A 654 40.86 -48.68 -7.23
CA GLU A 654 41.75 -47.60 -6.73
C GLU A 654 41.36 -46.10 -6.88
N CYS A 655 41.08 -45.28 -5.86
CA CYS A 655 41.68 -44.92 -4.55
C CYS A 655 42.78 -43.82 -4.55
N GLN A 656 42.44 -42.68 -3.92
CA GLN A 656 43.16 -41.81 -2.96
C GLN A 656 42.78 -40.33 -3.20
N LYS A 657 42.48 -39.43 -2.26
CA LYS A 657 42.60 -39.37 -0.79
C LYS A 657 41.85 -38.11 -0.26
N LEU A 658 41.29 -38.23 0.95
CA LEU A 658 41.21 -37.24 2.07
C LEU A 658 40.26 -36.00 2.03
N ARG A 659 39.38 -35.96 3.04
CA ARG A 659 38.57 -34.85 3.63
C ARG A 659 39.42 -33.95 4.58
N PRO A 660 38.88 -32.98 5.37
CA PRO A 660 37.80 -31.95 5.21
C PRO A 660 38.26 -30.54 5.73
N THR A 661 37.31 -29.63 6.01
CA THR A 661 37.38 -28.29 6.69
C THR A 661 37.58 -27.12 5.72
N SER A 662 37.01 -25.92 5.82
CA SER A 662 36.05 -25.25 6.72
C SER A 662 35.62 -23.92 6.02
N THR A 663 34.53 -23.29 6.50
CA THR A 663 34.27 -21.82 6.45
C THR A 663 34.16 -21.10 5.10
N ILE A 664 32.98 -20.55 4.77
CA ILE A 664 32.79 -19.60 3.65
C ILE A 664 32.35 -18.23 4.18
N TYR A 665 33.22 -17.25 3.97
CA TYR A 665 32.95 -15.80 3.98
C TYR A 665 32.52 -15.34 2.58
N TRP A 666 31.57 -14.41 2.51
CA TRP A 666 31.21 -13.69 1.29
C TRP A 666 32.20 -12.54 1.03
N ARG A 667 32.78 -12.47 -0.17
CA ARG A 667 33.68 -11.39 -0.62
C ARG A 667 33.20 -10.83 -1.97
N LEU A 668 33.07 -9.51 -2.05
CA LEU A 668 32.81 -8.72 -3.26
C LEU A 668 33.96 -8.83 -4.30
N PRO A 669 33.69 -8.65 -5.61
CA PRO A 669 34.72 -8.37 -6.60
C PRO A 669 35.01 -6.87 -6.79
N ALA A 670 36.30 -6.55 -6.90
CA ALA A 670 36.92 -5.25 -7.17
C ALA A 670 36.72 -4.78 -8.64
N ILE A 671 36.35 -3.52 -8.89
CA ILE A 671 37.21 -2.39 -9.34
C ILE A 671 38.38 -2.81 -10.25
N GLN A 672 38.22 -2.54 -11.55
CA GLN A 672 39.28 -2.55 -12.55
C GLN A 672 39.58 -1.10 -12.94
N ALA A 673 40.81 -0.67 -12.67
CA ALA A 673 41.36 0.61 -13.06
C ALA A 673 42.03 0.47 -14.43
N GLU A 674 41.65 1.31 -15.40
CA GLU A 674 42.35 1.43 -16.68
C GLU A 674 42.94 2.82 -16.79
N ARG A 675 44.25 2.86 -17.12
CA ARG A 675 45.11 4.04 -17.12
C ARG A 675 44.88 4.90 -18.36
N LEU A 676 44.86 6.20 -18.11
CA LEU A 676 45.08 7.29 -19.06
C LEU A 676 46.44 7.17 -19.76
N GLY A 677 46.43 7.33 -21.08
CA GLY A 677 47.60 7.57 -21.93
C GLY A 677 47.39 8.87 -22.73
N GLU A 678 48.16 9.88 -22.32
CA GLU A 678 48.78 11.01 -23.04
C GLU A 678 48.08 11.80 -24.17
N LEU A 679 48.30 13.12 -24.05
CA LEU A 679 48.05 14.20 -25.00
C LEU A 679 48.70 13.96 -26.36
N GLU A 680 48.07 14.45 -27.43
CA GLU A 680 48.71 15.38 -28.39
C GLU A 680 47.65 16.14 -29.23
N LEU A 681 47.84 17.45 -29.34
CA LEU A 681 47.20 18.41 -30.28
C LEU A 681 47.86 18.26 -31.68
N PRO A 682 47.29 18.77 -32.80
CA PRO A 682 46.42 19.95 -32.93
C PRO A 682 45.02 19.71 -33.52
#